data_AF-A0A927XTR8-F1
#
_entry.id   AF-A0A927XTR8-F1
#
_cell.length_a   1.000
_cell.length_b   1.000
_cell.length_c   1.000
_cell.angle_alpha   90.00
_cell.angle_beta   90.00
_cell.angle_gamma   90.00
#
_symmetry.space_group_name_H-M   'P 1'
#
loop_
_entity.id
_entity.type
_entity.pdbx_description
1 polymer ?
#
loop_
_entity_poly.entity_id
_entity_poly.type
_entity_poly.pdbx_seq_one_letter_code
_entity_poly.pdbx_strand_id
1 'polypeptide(L)'
;MINQSIERIINLISNGNAKLNYEEVEFIKSYISSEGDSLSSETFLDLIKATYDYDFMKDCVKNNQLSSDIRYSLILIINDNEFTKECYLESCSKNINLSSIKLFQMINDDKFIFDVLKSKDRSVVFLDKVSIIEKFSQEYVKKCIFDKDIELDEHEKIRLISFLGDEFVKECLLYNKVDLSIKFYNALAYRINDPDLITRIIKGEGYGEKLSLDDKANLVISQGEQYIEECLVNGILPFKYKQLDLLVDNISNVEARNRIFTNENVKLSRSSMYGYFIQNRGDSWIADNISKIPWLITLTNNENVQVVHEEFKHKEIDLPPNMTVGMEIETEGRNSKLILDKFSYLNWKAKKDRSIPDGVEIVSPILHSTEQESRQIYLVLRMLMGMKQKATKNCGAHVHIGADYLKSVQAWRNFCEIWCNTEKIIYAITNKAEMPPRGKIIKYASPITSRLLTWVDSGEINFEDETNLGKLLNSLKDMYRIKLSDEYELEDEAARYDRYFGMNLSNLGNKEKNTIEFRMPNATKNPVLWIDNINLFGGIVAVSQEIDDIQKLAKPTSKQIKKLELFSRLKTDISEIEKFDILMDLIGLEPDRYRRRFEHNIKFFGNGSKLVGKFAKKPIVFKETPVITVEEFSEVSPKNALLQIEAGNMIANEYRKNRIVKQR
;
A
#
# COMPACT_ATOMS: atom_id res chain seq x y z
N MET A 1 -3.84 95.69 -13.54
CA MET A 1 -2.78 95.67 -14.57
C MET A 1 -1.98 94.36 -14.54
N ILE A 2 -1.47 93.92 -13.38
CA ILE A 2 -0.66 92.68 -13.26
C ILE A 2 -1.38 91.43 -13.81
N ASN A 3 -2.64 91.18 -13.43
CA ASN A 3 -3.41 90.01 -13.93
C ASN A 3 -3.71 90.03 -15.44
N GLN A 4 -3.86 91.20 -16.06
CA GLN A 4 -4.07 91.31 -17.51
C GLN A 4 -2.79 91.03 -18.31
N SER A 5 -1.62 91.35 -17.75
CA SER A 5 -0.33 91.09 -18.37
C SER A 5 0.03 89.60 -18.35
N ILE A 6 -0.24 88.89 -17.23
CA ILE A 6 0.06 87.46 -17.15
C ILE A 6 -0.90 86.62 -18.01
N GLU A 7 -2.20 86.96 -18.08
CA GLU A 7 -3.16 86.27 -18.96
C GLU A 7 -2.79 86.40 -20.44
N ARG A 8 -2.26 87.56 -20.85
CA ARG A 8 -1.74 87.77 -22.21
C ARG A 8 -0.54 86.86 -22.49
N ILE A 9 0.40 86.76 -21.55
CA ILE A 9 1.59 85.92 -21.68
C ILE A 9 1.21 84.43 -21.73
N ILE A 10 0.30 83.99 -20.87
CA ILE A 10 -0.22 82.61 -20.87
C ILE A 10 -0.82 82.26 -22.23
N ASN A 11 -1.69 83.13 -22.77
CA ASN A 11 -2.28 82.92 -24.10
C ASN A 11 -1.24 82.88 -25.24
N LEU A 12 -0.17 83.67 -25.14
CA LEU A 12 0.92 83.64 -26.12
C LEU A 12 1.66 82.30 -26.10
N ILE A 13 1.93 81.77 -24.90
CA ILE A 13 2.59 80.46 -24.71
C ILE A 13 1.69 79.33 -25.19
N SER A 14 0.40 79.32 -24.81
CA SER A 14 -0.55 78.24 -25.18
C SER A 14 -0.82 78.14 -26.69
N ASN A 15 -0.66 79.24 -27.44
CA ASN A 15 -0.81 79.24 -28.90
C ASN A 15 0.48 78.85 -29.66
N GLY A 16 1.51 78.36 -28.95
CA GLY A 16 2.70 77.76 -29.54
C GLY A 16 3.63 78.72 -30.26
N ASN A 17 3.51 80.04 -30.03
CA ASN A 17 4.16 81.04 -30.87
C ASN A 17 4.53 82.32 -30.09
N ALA A 18 5.54 82.26 -29.21
CA ALA A 18 6.23 83.46 -28.74
C ALA A 18 7.64 83.19 -28.22
N LYS A 19 8.65 83.78 -28.87
CA LYS A 19 9.88 84.16 -28.16
C LYS A 19 9.52 85.37 -27.31
N LEU A 20 9.48 85.19 -26.00
CA LEU A 20 9.26 86.28 -25.05
C LEU A 20 10.40 87.28 -25.15
N ASN A 21 10.08 88.56 -25.02
CA ASN A 21 11.11 89.60 -24.89
C ASN A 21 11.66 89.64 -23.45
N TYR A 22 12.74 90.40 -23.24
CA TYR A 22 13.41 90.48 -21.94
C TYR A 22 12.48 90.97 -20.81
N GLU A 23 11.65 91.98 -21.07
CA GLU A 23 10.71 92.52 -20.07
C GLU A 23 9.63 91.49 -19.70
N GLU A 24 9.15 90.71 -20.68
CA GLU A 24 8.20 89.62 -20.47
C GLU A 24 8.83 88.47 -19.64
N VAL A 25 10.09 88.13 -19.89
CA VAL A 25 10.82 87.12 -19.09
C VAL A 25 11.04 87.59 -17.65
N GLU A 26 11.51 88.82 -17.44
CA GLU A 26 11.71 89.36 -16.09
C GLU A 26 10.38 89.55 -15.33
N PHE A 27 9.31 89.91 -16.05
CA PHE A 27 7.97 89.93 -15.47
C PHE A 27 7.52 88.54 -15.00
N ILE A 28 7.74 87.49 -15.80
CA ILE A 28 7.44 86.10 -15.41
C ILE A 28 8.23 85.72 -14.15
N LYS A 29 9.53 86.00 -14.11
CA LYS A 29 10.38 85.68 -12.95
C LYS A 29 9.87 86.35 -11.67
N SER A 30 9.60 87.66 -11.75
CA SER A 30 9.06 88.41 -10.62
C SER A 30 7.69 87.87 -10.19
N TYR A 31 6.81 87.56 -11.15
CA TYR A 31 5.44 87.10 -10.88
C TYR A 31 5.45 85.73 -10.18
N ILE A 32 6.27 84.80 -10.67
CA ILE A 32 6.43 83.47 -10.09
C ILE A 32 6.96 83.57 -8.65
N SER A 33 7.91 84.46 -8.39
CA SER A 33 8.48 84.65 -7.05
C SER A 33 7.55 85.34 -6.04
N SER A 34 6.52 86.09 -6.48
CA SER A 34 5.65 86.87 -5.59
C SER A 34 4.19 86.38 -5.48
N GLU A 35 3.60 85.85 -6.56
CA GLU A 35 2.16 85.52 -6.65
C GLU A 35 1.87 84.14 -7.29
N GLY A 36 2.92 83.33 -7.50
CA GLY A 36 2.85 82.06 -8.25
C GLY A 36 1.95 80.97 -7.67
N ASP A 37 1.59 81.05 -6.39
CA ASP A 37 0.76 80.05 -5.68
C ASP A 37 -0.69 79.96 -6.21
N SER A 38 -1.13 80.95 -6.99
CA SER A 38 -2.49 81.04 -7.56
C SER A 38 -2.66 80.34 -8.92
N LEU A 39 -1.58 79.88 -9.55
CA LEU A 39 -1.59 79.26 -10.88
C LEU A 39 -1.85 77.75 -10.83
N SER A 40 -2.40 77.20 -11.92
CA SER A 40 -2.41 75.74 -12.11
C SER A 40 -0.99 75.22 -12.34
N SER A 41 -0.72 73.99 -11.88
CA SER A 41 0.60 73.35 -12.01
C SER A 41 1.14 73.31 -13.45
N GLU A 42 0.27 73.15 -14.44
CA GLU A 42 0.61 73.11 -15.85
C GLU A 42 1.01 74.50 -16.38
N THR A 43 0.19 75.52 -16.10
CA THR A 43 0.47 76.92 -16.47
C THR A 43 1.76 77.42 -15.85
N PHE A 44 1.98 77.07 -14.58
CA PHE A 44 3.18 77.42 -13.83
C PHE A 44 4.43 76.82 -14.50
N LEU A 45 4.38 75.55 -14.88
CA LEU A 45 5.48 74.86 -15.55
C LEU A 45 5.78 75.46 -16.93
N ASP A 46 4.76 75.80 -17.70
CA ASP A 46 4.94 76.36 -19.05
C ASP A 46 5.48 77.80 -19.04
N LEU A 47 5.09 78.61 -18.05
CA LEU A 47 5.68 79.93 -17.82
C LEU A 47 7.17 79.83 -17.49
N ILE A 48 7.56 78.92 -16.60
CA ILE A 48 8.98 78.69 -16.28
C ILE A 48 9.75 78.26 -17.53
N LYS A 49 9.25 77.27 -18.26
CA LYS A 49 9.88 76.79 -19.51
C LYS A 49 10.10 77.91 -20.51
N ALA A 50 9.14 78.81 -20.65
CA ALA A 50 9.20 79.91 -21.62
C ALA A 50 10.29 80.95 -21.30
N THR A 51 10.82 80.99 -20.06
CA THR A 51 11.96 81.86 -19.72
C THR A 51 13.27 81.43 -20.38
N TYR A 52 13.44 80.13 -20.68
CA TYR A 52 14.71 79.52 -21.10
C TYR A 52 15.91 79.85 -20.17
N ASP A 53 15.64 80.23 -18.93
CA ASP A 53 16.66 80.60 -17.96
C ASP A 53 16.88 79.44 -16.98
N TYR A 54 17.95 78.68 -17.20
CA TYR A 54 18.27 77.50 -16.39
C TYR A 54 18.62 77.82 -14.95
N ASP A 55 19.24 78.97 -14.67
CA ASP A 55 19.57 79.37 -13.30
C ASP A 55 18.31 79.73 -12.54
N PHE A 56 17.37 80.44 -13.19
CA PHE A 56 16.04 80.69 -12.64
C PHE A 56 15.24 79.39 -12.43
N MET A 57 15.34 78.42 -13.36
CA MET A 57 14.72 77.10 -13.17
C MET A 57 15.31 76.36 -11.97
N LYS A 58 16.64 76.39 -11.78
CA LYS A 58 17.33 75.79 -10.63
C LYS A 58 16.88 76.44 -9.32
N ASP A 59 16.76 77.78 -9.29
CA ASP A 59 16.24 78.52 -8.14
C ASP A 59 14.78 78.18 -7.83
N CYS A 60 13.94 78.01 -8.87
CA CYS A 60 12.56 77.58 -8.71
C CYS A 60 12.45 76.19 -8.06
N VAL A 61 13.33 75.25 -8.43
CA VAL A 61 13.39 73.90 -7.83
C VAL A 61 13.80 73.97 -6.35
N LYS A 62 14.75 74.84 -5.99
CA LYS A 62 15.26 74.97 -4.63
C LYS A 62 14.32 75.72 -3.67
N ASN A 63 13.70 76.81 -4.13
CA ASN A 63 13.13 77.83 -3.24
C ASN A 63 11.60 78.00 -3.25
N ASN A 64 10.87 77.44 -4.23
CA ASN A 64 9.41 77.60 -4.33
C ASN A 64 8.64 76.42 -3.74
N GLN A 65 7.41 76.64 -3.22
CA GLN A 65 6.49 75.58 -2.74
C GLN A 65 5.88 74.77 -3.91
N LEU A 66 6.73 74.20 -4.77
CA LEU A 66 6.31 73.39 -5.92
C LEU A 66 5.92 71.98 -5.51
N SER A 67 4.93 71.43 -6.21
CA SER A 67 4.59 70.00 -6.13
C SER A 67 5.75 69.12 -6.65
N SER A 68 5.77 67.85 -6.23
CA SER A 68 6.75 66.85 -6.67
C SER A 68 6.92 66.78 -8.18
N ASP A 69 5.80 66.86 -8.91
CA ASP A 69 5.75 66.55 -10.34
C ASP A 69 6.30 67.69 -11.19
N ILE A 70 6.09 68.94 -10.75
CA ILE A 70 6.67 70.13 -11.39
C ILE A 70 8.18 70.14 -11.17
N ARG A 71 8.64 69.89 -9.94
CA ARG A 71 10.08 69.82 -9.62
C ARG A 71 10.77 68.75 -10.46
N TYR A 72 10.17 67.57 -10.54
CA TYR A 72 10.65 66.48 -11.38
C TYR A 72 10.78 66.90 -12.86
N SER A 73 9.73 67.52 -13.41
CA SER A 73 9.71 67.97 -14.81
C SER A 73 10.78 69.01 -15.09
N LEU A 74 11.01 69.95 -14.17
CA LEU A 74 12.06 70.97 -14.30
C LEU A 74 13.46 70.34 -14.28
N ILE A 75 13.73 69.38 -13.37
CA ILE A 75 15.01 68.68 -13.33
C ILE A 75 15.31 67.97 -14.65
N LEU A 76 14.31 67.28 -15.24
CA LEU A 76 14.45 66.64 -16.55
C LEU A 76 14.81 67.64 -17.66
N ILE A 77 14.24 68.84 -17.62
CA ILE A 77 14.46 69.90 -18.62
C ILE A 77 15.83 70.55 -18.45
N ILE A 78 16.26 70.77 -17.20
CA ILE A 78 17.58 71.32 -16.87
C ILE A 78 18.69 70.38 -17.37
N ASN A 79 18.51 69.07 -17.20
CA ASN A 79 19.43 68.03 -17.68
C ASN A 79 20.91 68.27 -17.30
N ASP A 80 21.14 68.73 -16.07
CA ASP A 80 22.46 69.01 -15.51
C ASP A 80 22.82 67.93 -14.48
N ASN A 81 23.93 67.23 -14.71
CA ASN A 81 24.38 66.11 -13.89
C ASN A 81 24.72 66.51 -12.45
N GLU A 82 25.46 67.60 -12.26
CA GLU A 82 25.88 68.04 -10.92
C GLU A 82 24.70 68.63 -10.14
N PHE A 83 23.84 69.39 -10.82
CA PHE A 83 22.60 69.88 -10.22
C PHE A 83 21.65 68.75 -9.83
N THR A 84 21.58 67.67 -10.62
CA THR A 84 20.75 66.50 -10.29
C THR A 84 21.29 65.75 -9.06
N LYS A 85 22.63 65.63 -8.92
CA LYS A 85 23.27 65.08 -7.71
C LYS A 85 23.03 65.96 -6.49
N GLU A 86 23.15 67.27 -6.64
CA GLU A 86 22.89 68.25 -5.58
C GLU A 86 21.45 68.14 -5.08
N CYS A 87 20.48 68.15 -6.01
CA CYS A 87 19.05 67.98 -5.70
C CYS A 87 18.76 66.65 -4.97
N TYR A 88 19.55 65.61 -5.25
CA TYR A 88 19.45 64.31 -4.61
C TYR A 88 20.00 64.30 -3.18
N LEU A 89 21.16 64.94 -2.93
CA LEU A 89 21.85 64.93 -1.63
C LEU A 89 21.24 65.90 -0.59
N GLU A 90 20.76 67.07 -1.01
CA GLU A 90 20.42 68.17 -0.08
C GLU A 90 19.12 67.99 0.71
N SER A 91 18.35 66.90 0.51
CA SER A 91 16.99 66.81 1.08
C SER A 91 16.10 68.01 0.68
N CYS A 92 16.19 68.52 -0.55
CA CYS A 92 15.29 69.56 -1.07
C CYS A 92 13.91 69.02 -1.45
N SER A 93 13.26 68.32 -0.52
CA SER A 93 11.95 68.68 0.02
C SER A 93 11.37 67.49 0.75
N LYS A 94 10.65 67.76 1.82
CA LYS A 94 9.73 66.81 2.46
C LYS A 94 8.59 66.34 1.51
N ASN A 95 8.69 66.53 0.18
CA ASN A 95 7.61 66.32 -0.79
C ASN A 95 8.04 66.08 -2.26
N ILE A 96 9.29 65.71 -2.60
CA ILE A 96 9.56 65.11 -3.93
C ILE A 96 9.49 63.60 -3.76
N ASN A 97 8.47 62.98 -4.33
CA ASN A 97 8.45 61.54 -4.53
C ASN A 97 9.49 61.19 -5.62
N LEU A 98 10.77 61.05 -5.23
CA LEU A 98 11.92 60.77 -6.11
C LEU A 98 11.90 59.36 -6.73
N SER A 99 10.75 58.69 -6.78
CA SER A 99 10.57 57.32 -7.28
C SER A 99 10.80 57.13 -8.79
N SER A 100 11.31 58.12 -9.53
CA SER A 100 11.56 57.97 -10.96
C SER A 100 13.01 57.53 -11.25
N ILE A 101 13.15 56.27 -11.65
CA ILE A 101 14.40 55.67 -12.16
C ILE A 101 15.08 56.56 -13.24
N LYS A 102 14.32 57.42 -13.95
CA LYS A 102 14.82 58.35 -14.96
C LYS A 102 15.79 59.41 -14.43
N LEU A 103 15.65 59.90 -13.19
CA LEU A 103 16.63 60.86 -12.63
C LEU A 103 17.98 60.19 -12.40
N PHE A 104 17.97 58.97 -11.86
CA PHE A 104 19.18 58.17 -11.73
C PHE A 104 19.85 57.89 -13.08
N GLN A 105 19.08 57.73 -14.16
CA GLN A 105 19.63 57.57 -15.51
C GLN A 105 20.30 58.83 -16.06
N MET A 106 19.95 60.02 -15.56
CA MET A 106 20.59 61.27 -15.95
C MET A 106 21.92 61.47 -15.22
N ILE A 107 22.10 60.84 -14.06
CA ILE A 107 23.35 60.86 -13.32
C ILE A 107 24.33 59.89 -14.00
N ASN A 108 25.29 60.43 -14.76
CA ASN A 108 26.34 59.64 -15.42
C ASN A 108 27.58 59.54 -14.52
N ASP A 109 27.40 59.01 -13.30
CA ASP A 109 28.47 58.84 -12.31
C ASP A 109 28.27 57.55 -11.50
N ASP A 110 28.88 56.47 -11.95
CA ASP A 110 28.82 55.15 -11.30
C ASP A 110 29.25 55.20 -9.84
N LYS A 111 30.26 56.01 -9.50
CA LYS A 111 30.78 56.10 -8.12
C LYS A 111 29.74 56.74 -7.22
N PHE A 112 29.14 57.85 -7.66
CA PHE A 112 28.06 58.50 -6.93
C PHE A 112 26.89 57.54 -6.71
N ILE A 113 26.45 56.82 -7.75
CA ILE A 113 25.33 55.89 -7.63
C ILE A 113 25.67 54.72 -6.70
N PHE A 114 26.92 54.24 -6.70
CA PHE A 114 27.38 53.22 -5.77
C PHE A 114 27.31 53.68 -4.32
N ASP A 115 27.82 54.88 -4.03
CA ASP A 115 27.80 55.48 -2.69
C ASP A 115 26.35 55.68 -2.21
N VAL A 116 25.46 56.06 -3.13
CA VAL A 116 24.01 56.15 -2.88
C VAL A 116 23.39 54.79 -2.56
N LEU A 117 23.70 53.74 -3.34
CA LEU A 117 23.18 52.38 -3.10
C LEU A 117 23.63 51.79 -1.75
N LYS A 118 24.78 52.23 -1.23
CA LYS A 118 25.31 51.85 0.09
C LYS A 118 24.79 52.70 1.24
N SER A 119 24.10 53.80 0.95
CA SER A 119 23.64 54.72 1.99
C SER A 119 22.58 54.07 2.89
N LYS A 120 22.72 54.23 4.21
CA LYS A 120 21.77 53.71 5.23
C LYS A 120 20.63 54.68 5.54
N ASP A 121 20.57 55.81 4.84
CA ASP A 121 19.59 56.84 5.08
C ASP A 121 18.21 56.40 4.59
N ARG A 122 17.27 56.17 5.53
CA ARG A 122 15.92 55.69 5.22
C ARG A 122 15.06 56.69 4.43
N SER A 123 15.44 57.97 4.38
CA SER A 123 14.75 58.98 3.55
C SER A 123 14.89 58.72 2.04
N VAL A 124 15.87 57.89 1.65
CA VAL A 124 16.18 57.46 0.28
C VAL A 124 15.47 56.15 -0.12
N VAL A 125 14.83 55.45 0.83
CA VAL A 125 14.52 54.00 0.74
C VAL A 125 13.15 53.68 0.11
N PHE A 126 12.80 54.32 -1.01
CA PHE A 126 11.74 53.85 -1.92
C PHE A 126 12.29 53.53 -3.33
N LEU A 127 13.57 53.23 -3.42
CA LEU A 127 14.21 52.87 -4.67
C LEU A 127 14.10 51.37 -4.92
N ASP A 128 13.58 50.99 -6.09
CA ASP A 128 13.74 49.64 -6.64
C ASP A 128 15.22 49.46 -7.02
N LYS A 129 16.05 49.11 -6.02
CA LYS A 129 17.51 48.93 -6.14
C LYS A 129 17.84 48.01 -7.32
N VAL A 130 17.06 46.95 -7.50
CA VAL A 130 17.25 45.98 -8.57
C VAL A 130 17.08 46.64 -9.94
N SER A 131 16.00 47.38 -10.16
CA SER A 131 15.76 48.07 -11.44
C SER A 131 16.79 49.17 -11.76
N ILE A 132 17.46 49.72 -10.75
CA ILE A 132 18.61 50.63 -10.95
C ILE A 132 19.84 49.82 -11.35
N ILE A 133 20.15 48.75 -10.62
CA ILE A 133 21.33 47.91 -10.85
C ILE A 133 21.28 47.28 -12.25
N GLU A 134 20.13 46.79 -12.71
CA GLU A 134 19.91 46.18 -14.03
C GLU A 134 20.28 47.09 -15.22
N LYS A 135 20.48 48.40 -15.02
CA LYS A 135 20.85 49.34 -16.09
C LYS A 135 22.35 49.49 -16.31
N PHE A 136 23.18 48.99 -15.39
CA PHE A 136 24.63 49.04 -15.53
C PHE A 136 25.18 47.92 -16.40
N SER A 137 26.48 48.02 -16.73
CA SER A 137 27.21 46.93 -17.37
C SER A 137 27.13 45.65 -16.54
N GLN A 138 27.18 44.48 -17.20
CA GLN A 138 27.13 43.19 -16.51
C GLN A 138 28.21 43.03 -15.43
N GLU A 139 29.41 43.57 -15.66
CA GLU A 139 30.50 43.55 -14.67
C GLU A 139 30.16 44.36 -13.42
N TYR A 140 29.47 45.49 -13.57
CA TYR A 140 29.02 46.30 -12.45
C TYR A 140 27.90 45.60 -11.66
N VAL A 141 26.95 44.97 -12.36
CA VAL A 141 25.89 44.18 -11.72
C VAL A 141 26.48 43.06 -10.88
N LYS A 142 27.47 42.32 -11.41
CA LYS A 142 28.21 41.29 -10.65
C LYS A 142 28.83 41.88 -9.39
N LYS A 143 29.51 43.02 -9.50
CA LYS A 143 30.11 43.70 -8.35
C LYS A 143 29.06 44.03 -7.27
N CYS A 144 27.88 44.50 -7.67
CA CYS A 144 26.80 44.79 -6.74
C CYS A 144 26.27 43.55 -6.01
N ILE A 145 26.17 42.39 -6.68
CA ILE A 145 25.69 41.13 -6.06
C ILE A 145 26.60 40.68 -4.90
N PHE A 146 27.91 40.89 -5.02
CA PHE A 146 28.90 40.47 -4.02
C PHE A 146 29.19 41.51 -2.94
N ASP A 147 28.76 42.76 -3.13
CA ASP A 147 29.02 43.84 -2.18
C ASP A 147 27.99 43.82 -1.03
N LYS A 148 28.48 43.52 0.17
CA LYS A 148 27.64 43.39 1.37
C LYS A 148 27.04 44.73 1.83
N ASP A 149 27.64 45.86 1.47
CA ASP A 149 27.18 47.17 1.92
C ASP A 149 25.92 47.64 1.17
N ILE A 150 25.60 47.02 0.02
CA ILE A 150 24.35 47.32 -0.72
C ILE A 150 23.13 46.69 -0.02
N GLU A 151 23.36 45.70 0.84
CA GLU A 151 22.32 45.02 1.65
C GLU A 151 21.20 44.41 0.79
N LEU A 152 21.56 43.74 -0.32
CA LEU A 152 20.61 43.01 -1.17
C LEU A 152 20.10 41.73 -0.49
N ASP A 153 18.79 41.52 -0.52
CA ASP A 153 18.17 40.28 -0.08
C ASP A 153 18.35 39.13 -1.09
N GLU A 154 17.97 37.91 -0.70
CA GLU A 154 18.15 36.73 -1.55
C GLU A 154 17.28 36.75 -2.83
N HIS A 155 16.09 37.37 -2.78
CA HIS A 155 15.21 37.52 -3.95
C HIS A 155 15.77 38.53 -4.94
N GLU A 156 16.27 39.67 -4.45
CA GLU A 156 16.93 40.70 -5.25
C GLU A 156 18.18 40.13 -5.94
N LYS A 157 19.00 39.39 -5.20
CA LYS A 157 20.17 38.68 -5.76
C LYS A 157 19.77 37.71 -6.87
N ILE A 158 18.72 36.91 -6.70
CA ILE A 158 18.27 35.99 -7.77
C ILE A 158 17.82 36.72 -9.01
N ARG A 159 17.08 37.84 -8.86
CA ARG A 159 16.63 38.64 -10.00
C ARG A 159 17.84 39.14 -10.80
N LEU A 160 18.84 39.68 -10.12
CA LEU A 160 20.08 40.14 -10.75
C LEU A 160 20.92 39.00 -11.36
N ILE A 161 21.03 37.86 -10.68
CA ILE A 161 21.71 36.67 -11.23
C ILE A 161 21.01 36.18 -12.50
N SER A 162 19.67 36.19 -12.52
CA SER A 162 18.88 35.79 -13.68
C SER A 162 19.00 36.80 -14.82
N PHE A 163 19.08 38.09 -14.50
CA PHE A 163 19.34 39.17 -15.47
C PHE A 163 20.69 39.00 -16.19
N LEU A 164 21.73 38.52 -15.49
CA LEU A 164 23.06 38.26 -16.05
C LEU A 164 23.12 37.06 -17.03
N GLY A 165 22.04 36.28 -17.13
CA GLY A 165 21.91 35.18 -18.08
C GLY A 165 22.37 33.82 -17.55
N ASP A 166 22.06 32.79 -18.34
CA ASP A 166 22.16 31.39 -17.90
C ASP A 166 23.60 30.93 -17.61
N GLU A 167 24.59 31.42 -18.35
CA GLU A 167 26.01 31.11 -18.10
C GLU A 167 26.46 31.55 -16.72
N PHE A 168 26.06 32.74 -16.28
CA PHE A 168 26.39 33.23 -14.93
C PHE A 168 25.65 32.43 -13.85
N VAL A 169 24.44 31.98 -14.14
CA VAL A 169 23.69 31.11 -13.22
C VAL A 169 24.38 29.75 -13.06
N LYS A 170 24.86 29.14 -14.15
CA LYS A 170 25.64 27.89 -14.12
C LYS A 170 26.92 28.07 -13.29
N GLU A 171 27.62 29.20 -13.48
CA GLU A 171 28.78 29.57 -12.68
C GLU A 171 28.45 29.70 -11.19
N CYS A 172 27.35 30.37 -10.84
CA CYS A 172 26.91 30.49 -9.44
C CYS A 172 26.65 29.12 -8.81
N LEU A 173 26.00 28.22 -9.54
CA LEU A 173 25.68 26.86 -9.06
C LEU A 173 26.95 26.02 -8.84
N LEU A 174 27.89 26.05 -9.79
CA LEU A 174 29.08 25.18 -9.76
C LEU A 174 30.18 25.66 -8.82
N TYR A 175 30.29 26.97 -8.58
CA TYR A 175 31.37 27.54 -7.78
C TYR A 175 30.89 28.16 -6.47
N ASN A 176 29.57 28.09 -6.17
CA ASN A 176 28.96 28.63 -4.95
C ASN A 176 29.45 30.06 -4.65
N LYS A 177 29.50 30.92 -5.67
CA LYS A 177 30.12 32.25 -5.55
C LYS A 177 29.31 33.19 -4.67
N VAL A 178 27.98 33.02 -4.64
CA VAL A 178 27.05 33.94 -3.98
C VAL A 178 26.61 33.36 -2.63
N ASP A 179 26.45 34.23 -1.64
CA ASP A 179 25.87 33.84 -0.36
C ASP A 179 24.34 33.76 -0.50
N LEU A 180 23.85 32.55 -0.83
CA LEU A 180 22.44 32.19 -0.96
C LEU A 180 22.15 30.93 -0.15
N SER A 181 20.95 30.86 0.39
CA SER A 181 20.41 29.67 1.02
C SER A 181 20.12 28.56 -0.01
N ILE A 182 20.10 27.31 0.46
CA ILE A 182 19.87 26.11 -0.38
C ILE A 182 18.56 26.23 -1.17
N LYS A 183 17.51 26.81 -0.56
CA LYS A 183 16.21 27.04 -1.20
C LYS A 183 16.36 27.84 -2.51
N PHE A 184 17.19 28.87 -2.50
CA PHE A 184 17.37 29.77 -3.61
C PHE A 184 18.35 29.23 -4.67
N TYR A 185 19.36 28.48 -4.24
CA TYR A 185 20.15 27.68 -5.18
C TYR A 185 19.30 26.64 -5.93
N ASN A 186 18.38 25.96 -5.25
CA ASN A 186 17.44 25.05 -5.90
C ASN A 186 16.54 25.78 -6.90
N ALA A 187 16.04 26.98 -6.57
CA ALA A 187 15.24 27.79 -7.50
C ALA A 187 16.01 28.13 -8.79
N LEU A 188 17.30 28.48 -8.67
CA LEU A 188 18.17 28.72 -9.83
C LEU A 188 18.39 27.44 -10.66
N ALA A 189 18.61 26.30 -10.01
CA ALA A 189 18.81 25.02 -10.69
C ALA A 189 17.56 24.56 -11.45
N TYR A 190 16.36 24.69 -10.86
CA TYR A 190 15.10 24.36 -11.52
C TYR A 190 14.85 25.20 -12.77
N ARG A 191 15.34 26.44 -12.81
CA ARG A 191 15.18 27.35 -13.95
C ARG A 191 15.99 26.94 -15.18
N ILE A 192 17.22 26.44 -14.98
CA ILE A 192 18.20 26.25 -16.06
C ILE A 192 17.89 25.01 -16.93
N ASN A 193 17.21 24.00 -16.39
CA ASN A 193 16.83 22.76 -17.10
C ASN A 193 17.98 22.19 -17.97
N ASP A 194 19.17 22.03 -17.37
CA ASP A 194 20.38 21.54 -18.01
C ASP A 194 20.78 20.19 -17.36
N PRO A 195 20.49 19.06 -18.01
CA PRO A 195 20.81 17.71 -17.52
C PRO A 195 22.27 17.50 -17.10
N ASP A 196 23.23 18.03 -17.88
CA ASP A 196 24.66 17.83 -17.62
C ASP A 196 25.08 18.58 -16.36
N LEU A 197 24.58 19.80 -16.19
CA LEU A 197 24.78 20.59 -14.98
C LEU A 197 24.20 19.89 -13.75
N ILE A 198 22.96 19.39 -13.84
CA ILE A 198 22.31 18.68 -12.73
C ILE A 198 23.11 17.43 -12.36
N THR A 199 23.61 16.67 -13.34
CA THR A 199 24.48 15.50 -13.10
C THR A 199 25.72 15.86 -12.28
N ARG A 200 26.37 17.00 -12.58
CA ARG A 200 27.54 17.48 -11.83
C ARG A 200 27.17 17.88 -10.40
N ILE A 201 26.07 18.60 -10.22
CA ILE A 201 25.56 19.02 -8.90
C ILE A 201 25.24 17.80 -8.03
N ILE A 202 24.52 16.80 -8.54
CA ILE A 202 24.18 15.62 -7.74
C ILE A 202 25.42 14.79 -7.35
N LYS A 203 26.45 14.78 -8.19
CA LYS A 203 27.77 14.18 -7.86
C LYS A 203 28.56 14.95 -6.81
N GLY A 204 28.07 16.13 -6.42
CA GLY A 204 28.64 16.94 -5.35
C GLY A 204 29.50 18.09 -5.84
N GLU A 205 29.39 18.53 -7.10
CA GLU A 205 30.06 19.77 -7.51
C GLU A 205 29.29 21.01 -7.03
N GLY A 206 30.03 22.05 -6.64
CA GLY A 206 29.48 23.36 -6.26
C GLY A 206 28.56 23.31 -5.05
N TYR A 207 27.38 23.93 -5.15
CA TYR A 207 26.41 23.88 -4.06
C TYR A 207 25.87 22.45 -3.80
N GLY A 208 26.11 21.51 -4.72
CA GLY A 208 25.79 20.10 -4.59
C GLY A 208 26.46 19.40 -3.40
N GLU A 209 27.58 19.92 -2.90
CA GLU A 209 28.22 19.43 -1.66
C GLU A 209 27.32 19.62 -0.43
N LYS A 210 26.48 20.67 -0.44
CA LYS A 210 25.60 21.06 0.67
C LYS A 210 24.25 20.34 0.65
N LEU A 211 23.93 19.65 -0.44
CA LEU A 211 22.61 19.04 -0.64
C LEU A 211 22.51 17.66 0.01
N SER A 212 21.34 17.41 0.63
CA SER A 212 20.99 16.06 1.05
C SER A 212 20.73 15.14 -0.15
N LEU A 213 20.72 13.82 0.07
CA LEU A 213 20.35 12.86 -0.99
C LEU A 213 18.90 13.07 -1.47
N ASP A 214 18.00 13.51 -0.59
CA ASP A 214 16.60 13.75 -0.94
C ASP A 214 16.49 15.03 -1.80
N ASP A 215 17.24 16.10 -1.50
CA ASP A 215 17.28 17.30 -2.33
C ASP A 215 17.85 17.02 -3.73
N LYS A 216 18.92 16.22 -3.79
CA LYS A 216 19.50 15.78 -5.06
C LYS A 216 18.52 14.96 -5.89
N ALA A 217 17.74 14.09 -5.27
CA ALA A 217 16.71 13.32 -5.97
C ALA A 217 15.61 14.23 -6.54
N ASN A 218 15.17 15.25 -5.79
CA ASN A 218 14.19 16.22 -6.27
C ASN A 218 14.69 17.05 -7.47
N LEU A 219 15.99 17.39 -7.50
CA LEU A 219 16.60 18.01 -8.69
C LEU A 219 16.51 17.11 -9.91
N VAL A 220 16.78 15.80 -9.78
CA VAL A 220 16.64 14.86 -10.90
C VAL A 220 15.18 14.77 -11.36
N ILE A 221 14.22 14.70 -10.43
CA ILE A 221 12.79 14.66 -10.76
C ILE A 221 12.36 15.89 -11.57
N SER A 222 12.89 17.07 -11.24
CA SER A 222 12.52 18.31 -11.92
C SER A 222 12.89 18.36 -13.41
N GLN A 223 13.82 17.52 -13.87
CA GLN A 223 14.22 17.45 -15.28
C GLN A 223 13.29 16.56 -16.12
N GLY A 224 12.33 15.88 -15.49
CA GLY A 224 11.33 15.05 -16.16
C GLY A 224 11.73 13.59 -16.37
N GLU A 225 10.73 12.77 -16.71
CA GLU A 225 10.82 11.30 -16.69
C GLU A 225 11.93 10.72 -17.57
N GLN A 226 12.20 11.32 -18.74
CA GLN A 226 13.21 10.84 -19.68
C GLN A 226 14.62 10.90 -19.05
N TYR A 227 14.93 11.99 -18.36
CA TYR A 227 16.21 12.15 -17.69
C TYR A 227 16.32 11.22 -16.47
N ILE A 228 15.22 11.02 -15.74
CA ILE A 228 15.17 10.04 -14.64
C ILE A 228 15.52 8.64 -15.16
N GLU A 229 14.89 8.21 -16.26
CA GLU A 229 15.15 6.91 -16.89
C GLU A 229 16.62 6.77 -17.28
N GLU A 230 17.18 7.76 -17.98
CA GLU A 230 18.57 7.74 -18.43
C GLU A 230 19.55 7.62 -17.24
N CYS A 231 19.32 8.40 -16.19
CA CYS A 231 20.13 8.37 -14.98
C CYS A 231 20.12 7.01 -14.28
N LEU A 232 18.95 6.38 -14.19
CA LEU A 232 18.78 5.06 -13.59
C LEU A 232 19.46 3.98 -14.44
N VAL A 233 19.16 3.94 -15.73
CA VAL A 233 19.68 2.95 -16.69
C VAL A 233 21.20 2.97 -16.76
N ASN A 234 21.80 4.16 -16.77
CA ASN A 234 23.25 4.32 -16.88
C ASN A 234 23.97 4.22 -15.53
N GLY A 235 23.25 4.10 -14.41
CA GLY A 235 23.84 3.95 -13.08
C GLY A 235 24.65 5.17 -12.60
N ILE A 236 24.34 6.37 -13.09
CA ILE A 236 25.13 7.60 -12.89
C ILE A 236 24.87 8.24 -11.50
N LEU A 237 23.95 7.66 -10.71
CA LEU A 237 23.38 8.28 -9.52
C LEU A 237 24.09 7.86 -8.21
N PRO A 238 24.48 8.81 -7.33
CA PRO A 238 25.06 8.52 -6.02
C PRO A 238 23.99 8.18 -4.95
N PHE A 239 22.91 7.52 -5.35
CA PHE A 239 21.70 7.36 -4.54
C PHE A 239 21.59 5.99 -3.86
N LYS A 240 20.86 5.96 -2.74
CA LYS A 240 20.48 4.71 -2.05
C LYS A 240 19.11 4.25 -2.53
N TYR A 241 18.74 3.01 -2.17
CA TYR A 241 17.47 2.40 -2.56
C TYR A 241 16.24 3.30 -2.37
N LYS A 242 16.15 4.03 -1.24
CA LYS A 242 15.03 4.94 -0.97
C LYS A 242 14.87 6.01 -2.07
N GLN A 243 15.97 6.67 -2.46
CA GLN A 243 15.92 7.72 -3.48
C GLN A 243 15.72 7.13 -4.87
N LEU A 244 16.35 5.99 -5.16
CA LEU A 244 16.16 5.30 -6.44
C LEU A 244 14.70 4.86 -6.63
N ASP A 245 14.05 4.36 -5.57
CA ASP A 245 12.62 4.01 -5.61
C ASP A 245 11.75 5.26 -5.85
N LEU A 246 12.03 6.37 -5.15
CA LEU A 246 11.32 7.65 -5.35
C LEU A 246 11.40 8.14 -6.80
N LEU A 247 12.56 8.01 -7.44
CA LEU A 247 12.74 8.36 -8.85
C LEU A 247 11.82 7.53 -9.76
N VAL A 248 11.77 6.22 -9.53
CA VAL A 248 10.92 5.32 -10.33
C VAL A 248 9.44 5.60 -10.13
N ASP A 249 9.02 5.95 -8.91
CA ASP A 249 7.64 6.33 -8.61
C ASP A 249 7.19 7.60 -9.36
N ASN A 250 8.14 8.45 -9.79
CA ASN A 250 7.89 9.64 -10.60
C ASN A 250 7.91 9.36 -12.11
N ILE A 251 8.01 8.11 -12.55
CA ILE A 251 7.89 7.73 -13.97
C ILE A 251 6.50 7.16 -14.23
N SER A 252 5.65 7.93 -14.89
CA SER A 252 4.33 7.47 -15.31
C SER A 252 4.39 6.51 -16.51
N ASN A 253 5.36 6.70 -17.41
CA ASN A 253 5.52 5.85 -18.59
C ASN A 253 5.80 4.38 -18.22
N VAL A 254 4.91 3.48 -18.68
CA VAL A 254 4.99 2.04 -18.37
C VAL A 254 6.16 1.36 -19.09
N GLU A 255 6.46 1.74 -20.33
CA GLU A 255 7.57 1.17 -21.09
C GLU A 255 8.94 1.58 -20.52
N ALA A 256 9.06 2.84 -20.09
CA ALA A 256 10.23 3.35 -19.39
C ALA A 256 10.49 2.57 -18.10
N ARG A 257 9.46 2.42 -17.26
CA ARG A 257 9.53 1.57 -16.06
C ARG A 257 9.97 0.15 -16.40
N ASN A 258 9.40 -0.45 -17.45
CA ASN A 258 9.78 -1.80 -17.88
C ASN A 258 11.27 -1.89 -18.19
N ARG A 259 11.82 -0.97 -18.98
CA ARG A 259 13.26 -0.94 -19.30
C ARG A 259 14.10 -0.86 -18.03
N ILE A 260 13.77 0.06 -17.12
CA ILE A 260 14.45 0.23 -15.83
C ILE A 260 14.43 -1.06 -15.00
N PHE A 261 13.25 -1.66 -14.80
CA PHE A 261 13.08 -2.85 -13.96
C PHE A 261 13.73 -4.12 -14.55
N THR A 262 13.94 -4.16 -15.87
CA THR A 262 14.63 -5.26 -16.55
C THR A 262 16.13 -5.03 -16.74
N ASN A 263 16.64 -3.83 -16.44
CA ASN A 263 18.05 -3.49 -16.63
C ASN A 263 18.91 -3.99 -15.46
N GLU A 264 19.96 -4.74 -15.76
CA GLU A 264 20.85 -5.36 -14.77
C GLU A 264 21.70 -4.35 -13.98
N ASN A 265 21.93 -3.16 -14.52
CA ASN A 265 22.73 -2.11 -13.87
C ASN A 265 21.92 -1.30 -12.85
N VAL A 266 20.58 -1.40 -12.88
CA VAL A 266 19.68 -0.67 -12.00
C VAL A 266 19.57 -1.35 -10.63
N LYS A 267 19.91 -0.63 -9.56
CA LYS A 267 19.89 -1.14 -8.17
C LYS A 267 18.70 -0.59 -7.36
N LEU A 268 17.51 -1.14 -7.58
CA LEU A 268 16.29 -0.74 -6.83
C LEU A 268 16.04 -1.61 -5.59
N SER A 269 15.10 -1.18 -4.73
CA SER A 269 14.69 -2.05 -3.63
C SER A 269 13.93 -3.27 -4.16
N ARG A 270 14.14 -4.42 -3.50
CA ARG A 270 13.46 -5.67 -3.86
C ARG A 270 11.93 -5.51 -3.86
N SER A 271 11.39 -4.72 -2.95
CA SER A 271 9.95 -4.46 -2.82
C SER A 271 9.37 -3.72 -4.03
N SER A 272 10.05 -2.67 -4.50
CA SER A 272 9.55 -1.84 -5.61
C SER A 272 9.55 -2.61 -6.91
N MET A 273 10.62 -3.36 -7.18
CA MET A 273 10.69 -4.22 -8.36
C MET A 273 9.64 -5.34 -8.30
N TYR A 274 9.47 -5.97 -7.14
CA TYR A 274 8.52 -7.04 -6.94
C TYR A 274 7.06 -6.58 -7.13
N GLY A 275 6.71 -5.42 -6.57
CA GLY A 275 5.39 -4.81 -6.75
C GLY A 275 5.09 -4.48 -8.21
N TYR A 276 6.05 -3.90 -8.94
CA TYR A 276 5.86 -3.53 -10.35
C TYR A 276 5.59 -4.73 -11.26
N PHE A 277 6.38 -5.80 -11.14
CA PHE A 277 6.23 -6.97 -12.01
C PHE A 277 4.91 -7.69 -11.78
N ILE A 278 4.46 -7.80 -10.51
CA ILE A 278 3.14 -8.35 -10.18
C ILE A 278 2.01 -7.54 -10.80
N GLN A 279 2.09 -6.21 -10.69
CA GLN A 279 1.01 -5.34 -11.16
C GLN A 279 0.89 -5.29 -12.69
N ASN A 280 2.00 -5.40 -13.43
CA ASN A 280 2.02 -5.05 -14.86
C ASN A 280 2.26 -6.22 -15.83
N ARG A 281 2.84 -7.34 -15.39
CA ARG A 281 3.24 -8.43 -16.29
C ARG A 281 2.43 -9.72 -16.11
N GLY A 282 1.69 -9.83 -15.01
CA GLY A 282 0.86 -11.00 -14.72
C GLY A 282 1.67 -12.28 -14.48
N ASP A 283 0.93 -13.33 -14.11
CA ASP A 283 1.48 -14.57 -13.54
C ASP A 283 2.36 -15.36 -14.51
N SER A 284 1.92 -15.44 -15.77
CA SER A 284 2.61 -16.22 -16.81
C SER A 284 3.99 -15.63 -17.09
N TRP A 285 4.06 -14.30 -17.27
CA TRP A 285 5.34 -13.65 -17.56
C TRP A 285 6.30 -13.77 -16.38
N ILE A 286 5.83 -13.63 -15.14
CA ILE A 286 6.68 -13.82 -13.96
C ILE A 286 7.19 -15.26 -13.91
N ALA A 287 6.32 -16.27 -14.07
CA ALA A 287 6.71 -17.67 -14.05
C ALA A 287 7.76 -18.00 -15.12
N ASP A 288 7.61 -17.45 -16.33
CA ASP A 288 8.49 -17.71 -17.48
C ASP A 288 9.83 -16.96 -17.44
N ASN A 289 9.92 -15.90 -16.62
CA ASN A 289 11.09 -15.01 -16.59
C ASN A 289 11.77 -14.91 -15.22
N ILE A 290 11.19 -15.48 -14.15
CA ILE A 290 11.79 -15.45 -12.81
C ILE A 290 13.19 -16.08 -12.76
N SER A 291 13.44 -17.07 -13.62
CA SER A 291 14.73 -17.75 -13.79
C SER A 291 15.73 -16.99 -14.67
N LYS A 292 15.29 -15.92 -15.36
CA LYS A 292 16.08 -15.12 -16.29
C LYS A 292 16.43 -13.73 -15.75
N ILE A 293 15.86 -13.32 -14.62
CA ILE A 293 16.12 -12.03 -13.98
C ILE A 293 17.21 -12.23 -12.91
N PRO A 294 18.48 -11.84 -13.15
CA PRO A 294 19.63 -12.20 -12.29
C PRO A 294 19.51 -11.82 -10.81
N TRP A 295 18.70 -10.80 -10.48
CA TRP A 295 18.47 -10.39 -9.10
C TRP A 295 17.31 -11.14 -8.39
N LEU A 296 16.34 -11.67 -9.16
CA LEU A 296 15.38 -12.68 -8.68
C LEU A 296 16.06 -14.04 -8.48
N ILE A 297 17.11 -14.31 -9.26
CA ILE A 297 18.02 -15.45 -9.04
C ILE A 297 18.81 -15.28 -7.72
N THR A 298 19.22 -14.06 -7.33
CA THR A 298 19.83 -13.84 -6.00
C THR A 298 18.83 -13.88 -4.83
N LEU A 299 17.53 -13.72 -5.08
CA LEU A 299 16.45 -14.03 -4.12
C LEU A 299 16.29 -15.55 -3.90
N THR A 300 16.72 -16.36 -4.86
CA THR A 300 16.64 -17.83 -4.83
C THR A 300 17.98 -18.51 -4.49
N ASN A 301 19.12 -17.83 -4.66
CA ASN A 301 20.46 -18.39 -4.43
C ASN A 301 20.95 -18.44 -2.96
N ASN A 302 20.08 -18.29 -1.96
CA ASN A 302 20.44 -18.67 -0.58
C ASN A 302 20.20 -20.16 -0.37
N GLU A 303 21.10 -21.02 -0.86
CA GLU A 303 21.30 -22.46 -0.55
C GLU A 303 20.06 -23.39 -0.45
N ASN A 304 18.87 -22.94 -0.81
CA ASN A 304 17.61 -23.64 -0.53
C ASN A 304 16.69 -23.79 -1.75
N VAL A 305 17.10 -23.30 -2.93
CA VAL A 305 16.32 -23.44 -4.18
C VAL A 305 16.87 -24.53 -5.10
N GLN A 306 18.06 -25.09 -4.83
CA GLN A 306 18.46 -26.35 -5.45
C GLN A 306 17.45 -27.49 -5.17
N VAL A 307 16.65 -27.38 -4.09
CA VAL A 307 15.59 -28.35 -3.76
C VAL A 307 14.31 -28.18 -4.59
N VAL A 308 14.15 -27.10 -5.37
CA VAL A 308 12.91 -26.84 -6.14
C VAL A 308 13.05 -27.19 -7.63
N HIS A 309 14.28 -27.36 -8.12
CA HIS A 309 14.53 -27.86 -9.48
C HIS A 309 14.54 -29.40 -9.59
N GLU A 310 14.58 -30.13 -8.47
CA GLU A 310 14.35 -31.57 -8.45
C GLU A 310 12.84 -31.87 -8.58
N GLU A 311 12.41 -32.18 -9.81
CA GLU A 311 11.35 -33.16 -10.14
C GLU A 311 10.00 -33.15 -9.38
N PHE A 312 9.48 -32.02 -8.92
CA PHE A 312 8.06 -31.99 -8.55
C PHE A 312 7.21 -31.80 -9.82
N LYS A 313 6.71 -32.91 -10.39
CA LYS A 313 5.55 -32.89 -11.30
C LYS A 313 4.52 -31.94 -10.68
N HIS A 314 4.13 -30.90 -11.42
CA HIS A 314 3.14 -29.94 -10.94
C HIS A 314 1.91 -30.70 -10.46
N LYS A 315 1.60 -30.55 -9.17
CA LYS A 315 0.46 -31.18 -8.52
C LYS A 315 -0.69 -30.18 -8.52
N GLU A 316 -1.84 -30.67 -8.95
CA GLU A 316 -3.07 -29.90 -9.01
C GLU A 316 -4.03 -30.31 -7.89
N ILE A 317 -4.90 -29.38 -7.53
CA ILE A 317 -6.10 -29.70 -6.77
C ILE A 317 -6.87 -30.72 -7.60
N ASP A 318 -7.16 -31.86 -6.97
CA ASP A 318 -7.81 -33.02 -7.59
C ASP A 318 -9.00 -33.37 -6.72
N LEU A 319 -10.07 -32.58 -6.90
CA LEU A 319 -11.30 -32.63 -6.14
C LEU A 319 -12.50 -32.50 -7.09
N PRO A 320 -13.70 -32.94 -6.67
CA PRO A 320 -14.91 -32.79 -7.48
C PRO A 320 -15.13 -31.32 -7.92
N PRO A 321 -15.57 -31.05 -9.17
CA PRO A 321 -15.63 -29.70 -9.74
C PRO A 321 -16.46 -28.68 -8.96
N ASN A 322 -17.47 -29.12 -8.22
CA ASN A 322 -18.35 -28.28 -7.40
C ASN A 322 -17.86 -28.10 -5.96
N MET A 323 -16.71 -28.68 -5.60
CA MET A 323 -16.12 -28.50 -4.28
C MET A 323 -15.35 -27.18 -4.22
N THR A 324 -15.61 -26.41 -3.17
CA THR A 324 -14.92 -25.15 -2.90
C THR A 324 -13.81 -25.35 -1.88
N VAL A 325 -12.69 -24.66 -2.09
CA VAL A 325 -11.50 -24.72 -1.24
C VAL A 325 -11.10 -23.31 -0.80
N GLY A 326 -10.67 -23.17 0.45
CA GLY A 326 -10.03 -21.96 0.98
C GLY A 326 -8.76 -22.30 1.76
N MET A 327 -7.86 -21.33 1.90
CA MET A 327 -6.59 -21.49 2.59
C MET A 327 -6.26 -20.27 3.43
N GLU A 328 -5.66 -20.50 4.61
CA GLU A 328 -5.05 -19.46 5.43
C GLU A 328 -3.59 -19.87 5.72
N ILE A 329 -2.64 -19.10 5.19
CA ILE A 329 -1.19 -19.36 5.28
C ILE A 329 -0.60 -18.41 6.33
N GLU A 330 -0.29 -18.92 7.51
CA GLU A 330 0.41 -18.12 8.53
C GLU A 330 1.91 -18.07 8.22
N THR A 331 2.48 -16.88 8.31
CA THR A 331 3.92 -16.63 8.17
C THR A 331 4.39 -15.54 9.12
N GLU A 332 5.68 -15.53 9.45
CA GLU A 332 6.31 -14.47 10.26
C GLU A 332 7.61 -13.95 9.61
N GLY A 333 7.86 -12.65 9.76
CA GLY A 333 9.04 -12.04 9.17
C GLY A 333 9.08 -10.51 9.24
N ARG A 334 10.29 -9.95 9.02
CA ARG A 334 10.53 -8.50 9.13
C ARG A 334 9.70 -7.65 8.14
N ASN A 335 9.23 -8.27 7.07
CA ASN A 335 8.44 -7.61 6.02
C ASN A 335 6.93 -7.73 6.25
N SER A 336 6.49 -8.24 7.41
CA SER A 336 5.08 -8.45 7.71
C SER A 336 4.24 -7.19 7.62
N LYS A 337 4.74 -6.06 8.13
CA LYS A 337 4.07 -4.76 7.97
C LYS A 337 3.85 -4.39 6.50
N LEU A 338 4.87 -4.54 5.67
CA LEU A 338 4.78 -4.25 4.23
C LEU A 338 3.73 -5.14 3.55
N ILE A 339 3.70 -6.43 3.90
CA ILE A 339 2.73 -7.37 3.34
C ILE A 339 1.32 -6.98 3.76
N LEU A 340 1.09 -6.62 5.03
CA LEU A 340 -0.22 -6.14 5.48
C LEU A 340 -0.68 -4.89 4.73
N ASP A 341 0.25 -3.96 4.48
CA ASP A 341 -0.07 -2.67 3.86
C ASP A 341 -0.27 -2.77 2.33
N LYS A 342 0.41 -3.71 1.66
CA LYS A 342 0.56 -3.70 0.20
C LYS A 342 0.24 -5.02 -0.51
N PHE A 343 0.09 -6.13 0.20
CA PHE A 343 -0.14 -7.42 -0.45
C PHE A 343 -1.58 -7.51 -0.96
N SER A 344 -1.71 -7.44 -2.28
CA SER A 344 -2.94 -7.73 -3.01
C SER A 344 -2.55 -8.46 -4.28
N TYR A 345 -3.04 -9.69 -4.44
CA TYR A 345 -2.75 -10.52 -5.59
C TYR A 345 -3.89 -11.50 -5.84
N LEU A 346 -4.53 -11.44 -7.01
CA LEU A 346 -5.65 -12.34 -7.37
C LEU A 346 -6.69 -12.53 -6.25
N ASN A 347 -7.06 -11.44 -5.57
CA ASN A 347 -7.99 -11.43 -4.44
C ASN A 347 -7.52 -12.16 -3.16
N TRP A 348 -6.27 -12.65 -3.11
CA TRP A 348 -5.63 -13.05 -1.86
C TRP A 348 -5.42 -11.82 -0.97
N LYS A 349 -5.69 -11.96 0.32
CA LYS A 349 -5.66 -10.86 1.29
C LYS A 349 -4.70 -11.16 2.43
N ALA A 350 -3.94 -10.16 2.84
CA ALA A 350 -3.13 -10.23 4.05
C ALA A 350 -3.94 -9.77 5.27
N LYS A 351 -3.83 -10.51 6.36
CA LYS A 351 -4.42 -10.18 7.67
C LYS A 351 -3.36 -10.25 8.75
N LYS A 352 -3.49 -9.39 9.75
CA LYS A 352 -2.59 -9.39 10.90
C LYS A 352 -2.88 -10.60 11.77
N ASP A 353 -1.89 -11.45 11.97
CA ASP A 353 -1.95 -12.54 12.94
C ASP A 353 -1.49 -12.01 14.31
N ARG A 354 -2.38 -12.03 15.29
CA ARG A 354 -2.08 -11.54 16.65
C ARG A 354 -1.43 -12.62 17.54
N SER A 355 -1.48 -13.88 17.12
CA SER A 355 -0.93 -15.01 17.87
C SER A 355 0.58 -15.19 17.67
N ILE A 356 1.13 -14.52 16.66
CA ILE A 356 2.53 -14.58 16.24
C ILE A 356 3.15 -13.17 16.19
N PRO A 357 4.32 -12.92 16.82
CA PRO A 357 5.06 -11.67 16.67
C PRO A 357 5.49 -11.46 15.22
N ASP A 358 5.19 -10.29 14.65
CA ASP A 358 5.37 -10.02 13.21
C ASP A 358 4.68 -11.07 12.31
N GLY A 359 3.53 -11.58 12.75
CA GLY A 359 2.73 -12.57 12.03
C GLY A 359 1.81 -11.95 10.97
N VAL A 360 1.75 -12.58 9.81
CA VAL A 360 0.77 -12.32 8.75
C VAL A 360 0.10 -13.62 8.34
N GLU A 361 -1.21 -13.59 8.24
CA GLU A 361 -2.04 -14.62 7.66
C GLU A 361 -2.43 -14.21 6.24
N ILE A 362 -2.10 -15.05 5.26
CA ILE A 362 -2.48 -14.84 3.85
C ILE A 362 -3.68 -15.72 3.54
N VAL A 363 -4.81 -15.08 3.23
CA VAL A 363 -6.10 -15.73 3.02
C VAL A 363 -6.41 -15.78 1.53
N SER A 364 -6.75 -16.97 1.04
CA SER A 364 -7.10 -17.19 -0.37
C SER A 364 -8.47 -16.64 -0.73
N PRO A 365 -8.73 -16.39 -2.03
CA PRO A 365 -10.10 -16.45 -2.55
C PRO A 365 -10.66 -17.88 -2.45
N ILE A 366 -11.92 -18.05 -2.86
CA ILE A 366 -12.47 -19.40 -3.09
C ILE A 366 -11.75 -20.00 -4.30
N LEU A 367 -11.13 -21.16 -4.11
CA LEU A 367 -10.40 -21.92 -5.13
C LEU A 367 -11.21 -23.16 -5.53
N HIS A 368 -10.97 -23.65 -6.74
CA HIS A 368 -11.57 -24.86 -7.31
C HIS A 368 -10.49 -25.77 -7.91
N SER A 369 -10.93 -26.92 -8.42
CA SER A 369 -10.07 -27.92 -9.06
C SER A 369 -9.66 -27.50 -10.47
N THR A 370 -8.85 -26.45 -10.57
CA THR A 370 -8.30 -25.96 -11.84
C THR A 370 -6.77 -25.87 -11.80
N GLU A 371 -6.13 -26.08 -12.95
CA GLU A 371 -4.68 -25.91 -13.10
C GLU A 371 -4.27 -24.47 -12.75
N GLN A 372 -5.06 -23.47 -13.17
CA GLN A 372 -4.76 -22.07 -12.89
C GLN A 372 -4.77 -21.77 -11.39
N GLU A 373 -5.81 -22.16 -10.65
CA GLU A 373 -5.89 -21.91 -9.21
C GLU A 373 -4.85 -22.73 -8.43
N SER A 374 -4.53 -23.94 -8.90
CA SER A 374 -3.42 -24.73 -8.36
C SER A 374 -2.09 -23.98 -8.50
N ARG A 375 -1.81 -23.40 -9.68
CA ARG A 375 -0.62 -22.57 -9.92
C ARG A 375 -0.56 -21.34 -9.02
N GLN A 376 -1.69 -20.70 -8.71
CA GLN A 376 -1.72 -19.54 -7.80
C GLN A 376 -1.12 -19.87 -6.43
N ILE A 377 -1.36 -21.07 -5.89
CA ILE A 377 -0.80 -21.50 -4.60
C ILE A 377 0.74 -21.51 -4.65
N TYR A 378 1.31 -22.02 -5.75
CA TYR A 378 2.77 -22.03 -5.93
C TYR A 378 3.32 -20.62 -6.00
N LEU A 379 2.64 -19.73 -6.74
CA LEU A 379 3.07 -18.34 -6.89
C LEU A 379 3.02 -17.62 -5.54
N VAL A 380 1.89 -17.65 -4.83
CA VAL A 380 1.73 -17.01 -3.51
C VAL A 380 2.81 -17.45 -2.53
N LEU A 381 3.10 -18.75 -2.43
CA LEU A 381 4.16 -19.25 -1.55
C LEU A 381 5.55 -18.76 -1.97
N ARG A 382 5.85 -18.71 -3.28
CA ARG A 382 7.09 -18.11 -3.80
C ARG A 382 7.17 -16.63 -3.46
N MET A 383 6.06 -15.90 -3.53
CA MET A 383 6.00 -14.49 -3.18
C MET A 383 6.38 -14.28 -1.72
N LEU A 384 5.78 -15.04 -0.81
CA LEU A 384 6.04 -14.95 0.61
C LEU A 384 7.51 -15.25 0.92
N MET A 385 8.07 -16.29 0.30
CA MET A 385 9.50 -16.60 0.41
C MET A 385 10.40 -15.46 -0.11
N GLY A 386 10.09 -14.90 -1.28
CA GLY A 386 10.81 -13.75 -1.86
C GLY A 386 10.76 -12.51 -0.97
N MET A 387 9.65 -12.33 -0.26
CA MET A 387 9.48 -11.29 0.76
C MET A 387 10.08 -11.67 2.11
N LYS A 388 10.93 -12.72 2.19
CA LYS A 388 11.62 -13.17 3.41
C LYS A 388 10.70 -13.56 4.57
N GLN A 389 9.46 -13.94 4.25
CA GLN A 389 8.57 -14.55 5.23
C GLN A 389 8.98 -15.98 5.51
N LYS A 390 8.72 -16.44 6.74
CA LYS A 390 9.06 -17.78 7.20
C LYS A 390 7.81 -18.47 7.73
N ALA A 391 7.66 -19.74 7.36
CA ALA A 391 6.76 -20.67 8.03
C ALA A 391 7.53 -21.36 9.17
N THR A 392 7.32 -20.92 10.41
CA THR A 392 8.06 -21.44 11.57
C THR A 392 7.20 -22.37 12.42
N LYS A 393 7.75 -22.86 13.54
CA LYS A 393 7.03 -23.74 14.49
C LYS A 393 5.82 -23.10 15.16
N ASN A 394 5.60 -21.80 14.94
CA ASN A 394 4.44 -21.07 15.45
C ASN A 394 3.30 -21.00 14.43
N CYS A 395 3.61 -21.16 13.14
CA CYS A 395 2.69 -20.93 12.04
C CYS A 395 1.84 -22.17 11.71
N GLY A 396 0.53 -22.00 11.67
CA GLY A 396 -0.46 -22.96 11.18
C GLY A 396 -0.67 -22.87 9.67
N ALA A 397 -1.13 -23.97 9.09
CA ALA A 397 -1.67 -24.03 7.75
C ALA A 397 -3.13 -24.45 7.84
N HIS A 398 -4.06 -23.55 7.53
CA HIS A 398 -5.48 -23.87 7.57
C HIS A 398 -6.00 -24.16 6.16
N VAL A 399 -6.77 -25.24 6.03
CA VAL A 399 -7.49 -25.59 4.81
C VAL A 399 -8.98 -25.59 5.11
N HIS A 400 -9.76 -24.95 4.26
CA HIS A 400 -11.20 -24.88 4.33
C HIS A 400 -11.80 -25.65 3.17
N ILE A 401 -12.77 -26.52 3.44
CA ILE A 401 -13.55 -27.23 2.42
C ILE A 401 -15.02 -26.82 2.57
N GLY A 402 -15.70 -26.53 1.45
CA GLY A 402 -17.13 -26.18 1.42
C GLY A 402 -17.99 -27.22 2.14
N ALA A 403 -18.70 -26.80 3.19
CA ALA A 403 -19.51 -27.69 4.02
C ALA A 403 -20.81 -28.11 3.32
N ASP A 404 -21.26 -27.32 2.35
CA ASP A 404 -22.42 -27.56 1.49
C ASP A 404 -22.23 -28.75 0.52
N TYR A 405 -21.01 -29.29 0.42
CA TYR A 405 -20.77 -30.53 -0.31
C TYR A 405 -21.46 -31.74 0.35
N LEU A 406 -21.62 -31.73 1.69
CA LEU A 406 -22.35 -32.76 2.44
C LEU A 406 -23.83 -32.40 2.54
N LYS A 407 -24.69 -33.21 1.92
CA LYS A 407 -26.09 -32.87 1.62
C LYS A 407 -27.13 -33.51 2.54
N SER A 408 -26.73 -34.45 3.39
CA SER A 408 -27.66 -35.23 4.21
C SER A 408 -27.09 -35.50 5.61
N VAL A 409 -27.98 -35.83 6.55
CA VAL A 409 -27.58 -36.28 7.91
C VAL A 409 -26.66 -37.49 7.82
N GLN A 410 -26.97 -38.43 6.92
CA GLN A 410 -26.16 -39.63 6.71
C GLN A 410 -24.77 -39.31 6.13
N ALA A 411 -24.65 -38.34 5.22
CA ALA A 411 -23.35 -37.91 4.70
C ALA A 411 -22.47 -37.27 5.80
N TRP A 412 -23.07 -36.48 6.69
CA TRP A 412 -22.39 -35.93 7.88
C TRP A 412 -21.99 -37.02 8.88
N ARG A 413 -22.85 -38.01 9.10
CA ARG A 413 -22.53 -39.18 9.92
C ARG A 413 -21.34 -39.95 9.33
N ASN A 414 -21.36 -40.25 8.03
CA ASN A 414 -20.27 -40.91 7.33
C ASN A 414 -18.95 -40.14 7.50
N PHE A 415 -18.99 -38.81 7.35
CA PHE A 415 -17.84 -37.94 7.59
C PHE A 415 -17.30 -38.05 9.01
N CYS A 416 -18.18 -37.97 10.02
CA CYS A 416 -17.78 -38.10 11.41
C CYS A 416 -17.22 -39.50 11.73
N GLU A 417 -17.78 -40.58 11.16
CA GLU A 417 -17.26 -41.94 11.34
C GLU A 417 -15.87 -42.10 10.71
N ILE A 418 -15.66 -41.61 9.48
CA ILE A 418 -14.33 -41.62 8.84
C ILE A 418 -13.33 -40.82 9.68
N TRP A 419 -13.70 -39.60 10.06
CA TRP A 419 -12.84 -38.71 10.84
C TRP A 419 -12.44 -39.34 12.18
N CYS A 420 -13.41 -39.76 12.99
CA CYS A 420 -13.13 -40.28 14.33
C CYS A 420 -12.30 -41.57 14.32
N ASN A 421 -12.47 -42.42 13.30
CA ASN A 421 -11.66 -43.63 13.17
C ASN A 421 -10.25 -43.37 12.60
N THR A 422 -9.99 -42.19 11.99
CA THR A 422 -8.71 -41.87 11.33
C THR A 422 -8.01 -40.62 11.83
N GLU A 423 -8.55 -39.91 12.83
CA GLU A 423 -8.03 -38.60 13.27
C GLU A 423 -6.54 -38.65 13.63
N LYS A 424 -6.08 -39.72 14.30
CA LYS A 424 -4.66 -39.91 14.62
C LYS A 424 -3.78 -40.01 13.37
N ILE A 425 -4.26 -40.72 12.35
CA ILE A 425 -3.57 -40.93 11.07
C ILE A 425 -3.49 -39.61 10.33
N ILE A 426 -4.59 -38.85 10.27
CA ILE A 426 -4.64 -37.53 9.65
C ILE A 426 -3.59 -36.61 10.27
N TYR A 427 -3.49 -36.53 11.59
CA TYR A 427 -2.46 -35.75 12.28
C TYR A 427 -1.02 -36.19 11.93
N ALA A 428 -0.80 -37.47 11.61
CA ALA A 428 0.51 -37.97 11.22
C ALA A 428 0.87 -37.61 9.77
N ILE A 429 -0.10 -37.56 8.85
CA ILE A 429 0.17 -37.43 7.41
C ILE A 429 0.05 -36.01 6.84
N THR A 430 -0.45 -35.04 7.62
CA THR A 430 -0.63 -33.65 7.16
C THR A 430 0.64 -32.79 7.25
N ASN A 431 1.68 -33.28 7.94
CA ASN A 431 2.99 -32.62 8.02
C ASN A 431 4.02 -33.37 7.17
N LYS A 432 5.12 -32.69 6.81
CA LYS A 432 6.26 -33.34 6.15
C LYS A 432 6.75 -34.53 7.02
N ALA A 433 7.27 -35.57 6.38
CA ALA A 433 7.90 -36.67 7.10
C ALA A 433 9.00 -36.13 8.04
N GLU A 434 9.07 -36.72 9.23
CA GLU A 434 9.96 -36.34 10.34
C GLU A 434 9.66 -34.98 10.98
N MET A 435 8.56 -34.34 10.62
CA MET A 435 8.15 -33.06 11.19
C MET A 435 7.00 -33.25 12.20
N PRO A 436 7.22 -33.02 13.50
CA PRO A 436 6.17 -33.13 14.49
C PRO A 436 5.15 -31.97 14.38
N PRO A 437 3.95 -32.11 14.97
CA PRO A 437 3.02 -31.01 15.10
C PRO A 437 3.64 -29.78 15.79
N ARG A 438 3.17 -28.58 15.41
CA ARG A 438 3.62 -27.31 16.00
C ARG A 438 3.46 -27.26 17.52
N GLY A 439 4.34 -26.50 18.19
CA GLY A 439 4.50 -26.57 19.65
C GLY A 439 3.25 -26.27 20.47
N LYS A 440 2.33 -25.44 19.93
CA LYS A 440 1.05 -25.08 20.55
C LYS A 440 -0.16 -25.80 19.94
N ILE A 441 0.04 -26.97 19.32
CA ILE A 441 -1.03 -27.73 18.64
C ILE A 441 -2.22 -28.00 19.57
N ILE A 442 -2.01 -28.34 20.84
CA ILE A 442 -3.12 -28.61 21.79
C ILE A 442 -3.95 -27.36 22.07
N LYS A 443 -3.31 -26.18 22.05
CA LYS A 443 -3.99 -24.91 22.33
C LYS A 443 -4.80 -24.42 21.13
N TYR A 444 -4.37 -24.72 19.91
CA TYR A 444 -4.93 -24.10 18.70
C TYR A 444 -5.57 -25.08 17.72
N ALA A 445 -5.34 -26.38 17.87
CA ALA A 445 -5.84 -27.45 17.00
C ALA A 445 -5.80 -28.81 17.73
N SER A 446 -6.46 -28.92 18.88
CA SER A 446 -6.61 -30.20 19.61
C SER A 446 -7.46 -31.21 18.82
N PRO A 447 -7.23 -32.54 18.95
CA PRO A 447 -8.16 -33.54 18.41
C PRO A 447 -9.58 -33.33 18.96
N ILE A 448 -10.60 -33.49 18.11
CA ILE A 448 -12.01 -33.21 18.41
C ILE A 448 -12.80 -34.45 18.83
N THR A 449 -12.33 -35.66 18.50
CA THR A 449 -13.14 -36.89 18.64
C THR A 449 -13.76 -37.06 20.03
N SER A 450 -13.02 -36.87 21.12
CA SER A 450 -13.57 -36.99 22.48
C SER A 450 -14.74 -36.03 22.73
N ARG A 451 -14.70 -34.81 22.18
CA ARG A 451 -15.78 -33.82 22.34
C ARG A 451 -17.00 -34.23 21.54
N LEU A 452 -16.81 -34.67 20.29
CA LEU A 452 -17.90 -35.15 19.45
C LEU A 452 -18.63 -36.32 20.09
N LEU A 453 -17.89 -37.34 20.57
CA LEU A 453 -18.47 -38.48 21.25
C LEU A 453 -19.27 -38.07 22.49
N THR A 454 -18.75 -37.14 23.29
CA THR A 454 -19.46 -36.64 24.48
C THR A 454 -20.83 -36.05 24.12
N TRP A 455 -20.91 -35.29 23.03
CA TRP A 455 -22.15 -34.66 22.58
C TRP A 455 -23.12 -35.65 21.93
N VAL A 456 -22.61 -36.68 21.27
CA VAL A 456 -23.44 -37.78 20.75
C VAL A 456 -23.99 -38.62 21.89
N ASP A 457 -23.14 -39.02 22.85
CA ASP A 457 -23.53 -39.84 24.00
C ASP A 457 -24.54 -39.12 24.92
N SER A 458 -24.47 -37.78 24.99
CA SER A 458 -25.46 -36.97 25.71
C SER A 458 -26.77 -36.73 24.95
N GLY A 459 -26.85 -37.15 23.68
CA GLY A 459 -28.00 -36.92 22.80
C GLY A 459 -28.15 -35.50 22.25
N GLU A 460 -27.17 -34.62 22.47
CA GLU A 460 -27.16 -33.23 21.96
C GLU A 460 -26.91 -33.21 20.44
N ILE A 461 -26.12 -34.17 19.95
CA ILE A 461 -25.99 -34.50 18.53
C ILE A 461 -26.74 -35.80 18.26
N ASN A 462 -27.71 -35.75 17.35
CA ASN A 462 -28.48 -36.90 16.93
C ASN A 462 -28.32 -37.14 15.43
N PHE A 463 -27.74 -38.28 15.07
CA PHE A 463 -27.61 -38.73 13.68
C PHE A 463 -28.79 -39.61 13.20
N GLU A 464 -29.73 -39.95 14.08
CA GLU A 464 -30.90 -40.80 13.76
C GLU A 464 -32.08 -40.01 13.15
N ASP A 465 -32.14 -38.69 13.36
CA ASP A 465 -33.17 -37.83 12.75
C ASP A 465 -32.76 -37.39 11.34
N GLU A 466 -32.86 -38.31 10.38
CA GLU A 466 -32.43 -38.09 8.99
C GLU A 466 -33.17 -36.94 8.29
N THR A 467 -34.35 -36.56 8.80
CA THR A 467 -35.19 -35.51 8.19
C THR A 467 -34.75 -34.10 8.53
N ASN A 468 -33.88 -33.93 9.54
CA ASN A 468 -33.57 -32.61 10.10
C ASN A 468 -32.08 -32.25 10.03
N LEU A 469 -31.57 -32.12 8.81
CA LEU A 469 -30.19 -31.66 8.56
C LEU A 469 -29.90 -30.32 9.25
N GLY A 470 -30.83 -29.36 9.22
CA GLY A 470 -30.64 -28.05 9.84
C GLY A 470 -30.36 -28.13 11.34
N LYS A 471 -31.11 -28.98 12.06
CA LYS A 471 -30.88 -29.24 13.50
C LYS A 471 -29.53 -29.89 13.74
N LEU A 472 -29.15 -30.90 12.95
CA LEU A 472 -27.83 -31.53 13.07
C LEU A 472 -26.70 -30.51 12.89
N LEU A 473 -26.75 -29.69 11.83
CA LEU A 473 -25.73 -28.68 11.54
C LEU A 473 -25.61 -27.66 12.68
N ASN A 474 -26.73 -27.26 13.27
CA ASN A 474 -26.75 -26.38 14.45
C ASN A 474 -26.10 -27.06 15.66
N SER A 475 -26.44 -28.32 15.96
CA SER A 475 -25.81 -29.07 17.06
C SER A 475 -24.29 -29.24 16.87
N LEU A 476 -23.84 -29.57 15.65
CA LEU A 476 -22.43 -29.70 15.32
C LEU A 476 -21.67 -28.37 15.51
N LYS A 477 -22.30 -27.25 15.14
CA LYS A 477 -21.76 -25.91 15.37
C LYS A 477 -21.74 -25.54 16.86
N ASP A 478 -22.83 -25.81 17.57
CA ASP A 478 -23.01 -25.46 18.98
C ASP A 478 -22.08 -26.26 19.89
N MET A 479 -21.57 -27.41 19.44
CA MET A 479 -20.51 -28.16 20.13
C MET A 479 -19.31 -27.30 20.52
N TYR A 480 -19.01 -26.26 19.73
CA TYR A 480 -17.88 -25.36 19.95
C TYR A 480 -18.20 -24.21 20.92
N ARG A 481 -19.47 -24.03 21.34
CA ARG A 481 -19.83 -23.01 22.34
C ARG A 481 -19.35 -23.43 23.72
N ILE A 482 -18.85 -22.46 24.48
CA ILE A 482 -18.56 -22.58 25.90
C ILE A 482 -19.86 -22.27 26.63
N LYS A 483 -20.46 -23.28 27.29
CA LYS A 483 -21.57 -23.06 28.23
C LYS A 483 -20.96 -22.39 29.47
N LEU A 484 -21.10 -21.06 29.60
CA LEU A 484 -20.75 -20.34 30.83
C LEU A 484 -21.81 -20.67 31.89
N SER A 485 -21.39 -20.84 33.15
CA SER A 485 -22.33 -20.79 34.27
C SER A 485 -22.94 -19.38 34.36
N ASP A 486 -24.16 -19.27 34.89
CA ASP A 486 -24.97 -18.04 34.95
C ASP A 486 -24.27 -16.81 35.58
N GLU A 487 -23.06 -16.95 36.14
CA GLU A 487 -22.32 -15.92 36.88
C GLU A 487 -21.26 -15.13 36.08
N TYR A 488 -20.88 -15.54 34.87
CA TYR A 488 -19.86 -14.81 34.09
C TYR A 488 -20.31 -14.57 32.66
N GLU A 489 -20.83 -13.37 32.39
CA GLU A 489 -20.96 -12.88 31.02
C GLU A 489 -19.60 -12.41 30.51
N LEU A 490 -19.05 -13.09 29.50
CA LEU A 490 -17.94 -12.55 28.71
C LEU A 490 -18.47 -11.52 27.73
N GLU A 491 -17.86 -10.33 27.71
CA GLU A 491 -18.19 -9.21 26.82
C GLU A 491 -17.88 -9.49 25.33
N ASP A 492 -16.96 -10.42 25.04
CA ASP A 492 -16.57 -10.80 23.68
C ASP A 492 -17.28 -12.09 23.23
N GLU A 493 -18.17 -11.98 22.25
CA GLU A 493 -18.89 -13.10 21.65
C GLU A 493 -17.94 -14.17 21.07
N ALA A 494 -16.76 -13.79 20.58
CA ALA A 494 -15.75 -14.73 20.10
C ALA A 494 -15.10 -15.53 21.24
N ALA A 495 -15.05 -14.97 22.45
CA ALA A 495 -14.54 -15.66 23.64
C ALA A 495 -15.51 -16.73 24.17
N ARG A 496 -16.75 -16.79 23.66
CA ARG A 496 -17.74 -17.84 23.96
C ARG A 496 -17.54 -19.13 23.15
N TYR A 497 -16.50 -19.24 22.33
CA TYR A 497 -16.25 -20.42 21.49
C TYR A 497 -14.88 -21.06 21.76
N ASP A 498 -14.88 -22.34 22.11
CA ASP A 498 -13.69 -23.17 22.11
C ASP A 498 -13.50 -23.78 20.71
N ARG A 499 -13.11 -22.94 19.76
CA ARG A 499 -12.95 -23.32 18.34
C ARG A 499 -11.60 -23.98 18.02
N TYR A 500 -10.77 -24.22 19.03
CA TYR A 500 -9.36 -24.59 18.86
C TYR A 500 -9.13 -26.09 18.67
N PHE A 501 -9.85 -26.65 17.71
CA PHE A 501 -9.76 -28.06 17.34
C PHE A 501 -9.16 -28.25 15.94
N GLY A 502 -8.56 -29.43 15.71
CA GLY A 502 -7.97 -29.78 14.42
C GLY A 502 -8.99 -29.77 13.30
N MET A 503 -10.18 -30.32 13.54
CA MET A 503 -11.37 -30.10 12.72
C MET A 503 -12.28 -29.11 13.44
N ASN A 504 -12.60 -28.02 12.76
CA ASN A 504 -13.45 -26.96 13.26
C ASN A 504 -14.70 -26.80 12.38
N LEU A 505 -15.88 -26.99 12.99
CA LEU A 505 -17.20 -26.85 12.37
C LEU A 505 -17.95 -25.60 12.85
N SER A 506 -17.30 -24.66 13.56
CA SER A 506 -17.94 -23.43 14.03
C SER A 506 -18.48 -22.54 12.90
N ASN A 507 -17.97 -22.76 11.69
CA ASN A 507 -18.25 -22.02 10.46
C ASN A 507 -19.54 -22.49 9.75
N LEU A 508 -20.17 -23.59 10.20
CA LEU A 508 -21.40 -24.10 9.58
C LEU A 508 -22.53 -23.06 9.58
N GLY A 509 -23.19 -22.92 8.44
CA GLY A 509 -24.28 -21.97 8.21
C GLY A 509 -23.85 -20.49 8.16
N ASN A 510 -22.55 -20.19 8.17
CA ASN A 510 -22.06 -18.83 7.96
C ASN A 510 -22.23 -18.43 6.48
N LYS A 511 -22.77 -17.23 6.22
CA LYS A 511 -23.05 -16.76 4.85
C LYS A 511 -21.80 -16.55 3.99
N GLU A 512 -20.67 -16.20 4.60
CA GLU A 512 -19.42 -15.89 3.90
C GLU A 512 -18.40 -17.05 3.98
N LYS A 513 -18.47 -17.87 5.02
CA LYS A 513 -17.53 -18.94 5.32
C LYS A 513 -18.22 -20.25 5.72
N ASN A 514 -19.17 -20.77 4.93
CA ASN A 514 -19.79 -22.08 5.23
C ASN A 514 -18.82 -23.25 4.93
N THR A 515 -17.86 -23.48 5.82
CA THR A 515 -16.74 -24.41 5.56
C THR A 515 -16.45 -25.33 6.75
N ILE A 516 -15.92 -26.51 6.46
CA ILE A 516 -15.17 -27.33 7.41
C ILE A 516 -13.73 -26.84 7.40
N GLU A 517 -13.22 -26.38 8.55
CA GLU A 517 -11.86 -25.87 8.68
C GLU A 517 -10.93 -26.92 9.31
N PHE A 518 -9.79 -27.17 8.67
CA PHE A 518 -8.75 -28.08 9.12
C PHE A 518 -7.50 -27.31 9.53
N ARG A 519 -7.15 -27.38 10.81
CA ARG A 519 -6.18 -26.48 11.46
C ARG A 519 -4.89 -27.18 11.88
N MET A 520 -4.83 -28.51 11.86
CA MET A 520 -3.69 -29.27 12.36
C MET A 520 -2.38 -29.17 11.55
N PRO A 521 -2.35 -28.90 10.23
CA PRO A 521 -1.09 -28.84 9.50
C PRO A 521 -0.22 -27.67 9.98
N ASN A 522 1.10 -27.87 9.94
CA ASN A 522 2.07 -26.79 10.11
C ASN A 522 2.16 -25.98 8.82
N ALA A 523 2.36 -24.67 8.92
CA ALA A 523 2.71 -23.86 7.75
C ALA A 523 3.96 -24.42 7.07
N THR A 524 3.99 -24.31 5.75
CA THR A 524 5.08 -24.82 4.92
C THR A 524 5.29 -23.95 3.70
N LYS A 525 6.55 -23.89 3.27
CA LYS A 525 6.95 -23.28 2.00
C LYS A 525 6.76 -24.22 0.80
N ASN A 526 6.39 -25.49 1.03
CA ASN A 526 6.25 -26.49 -0.02
C ASN A 526 4.82 -26.49 -0.60
N PRO A 527 4.59 -26.01 -1.83
CA PRO A 527 3.27 -26.03 -2.48
C PRO A 527 2.74 -27.47 -2.68
N VAL A 528 3.67 -28.39 -3.00
CA VAL A 528 3.63 -29.83 -2.68
C VAL A 528 2.58 -30.24 -1.66
N LEU A 529 2.97 -29.97 -0.43
CA LEU A 529 2.32 -30.36 0.80
C LEU A 529 0.97 -29.64 1.02
N TRP A 530 0.78 -28.46 0.44
CA TRP A 530 -0.50 -27.77 0.47
C TRP A 530 -1.55 -28.45 -0.40
N ILE A 531 -1.23 -28.70 -1.67
CA ILE A 531 -2.12 -29.40 -2.61
C ILE A 531 -2.47 -30.79 -2.07
N ASP A 532 -1.46 -31.47 -1.56
CA ASP A 532 -1.58 -32.74 -0.87
C ASP A 532 -2.59 -32.71 0.27
N ASN A 533 -2.52 -31.72 1.16
CA ASN A 533 -3.46 -31.59 2.27
C ASN A 533 -4.86 -31.20 1.80
N ILE A 534 -4.97 -30.34 0.77
CA ILE A 534 -6.25 -30.00 0.13
C ILE A 534 -6.95 -31.26 -0.40
N ASN A 535 -6.24 -32.08 -1.17
CA ASN A 535 -6.80 -33.29 -1.77
C ASN A 535 -7.13 -34.34 -0.70
N LEU A 536 -6.34 -34.43 0.38
CA LEU A 536 -6.67 -35.29 1.53
C LEU A 536 -7.98 -34.87 2.20
N PHE A 537 -8.10 -33.60 2.59
CA PHE A 537 -9.26 -33.10 3.33
C PHE A 537 -10.52 -33.05 2.46
N GLY A 538 -10.42 -32.51 1.25
CA GLY A 538 -11.52 -32.49 0.29
C GLY A 538 -11.93 -33.91 -0.10
N GLY A 539 -10.97 -34.82 -0.23
CA GLY A 539 -11.24 -36.23 -0.52
C GLY A 539 -12.01 -36.96 0.59
N ILE A 540 -11.71 -36.69 1.86
CA ILE A 540 -12.49 -37.21 3.00
C ILE A 540 -13.94 -36.71 2.93
N VAL A 541 -14.14 -35.43 2.66
CA VAL A 541 -15.49 -34.85 2.49
C VAL A 541 -16.20 -35.45 1.29
N ALA A 542 -15.49 -35.61 0.16
CA ALA A 542 -16.04 -36.16 -1.07
C ALA A 542 -16.52 -37.60 -0.90
N VAL A 543 -15.68 -38.47 -0.34
CA VAL A 543 -16.04 -39.89 -0.14
C VAL A 543 -17.17 -40.06 0.86
N SER A 544 -17.31 -39.15 1.83
CA SER A 544 -18.41 -39.19 2.82
C SER A 544 -19.78 -39.00 2.17
N GLN A 545 -19.88 -38.06 1.21
CA GLN A 545 -21.08 -37.88 0.39
C GLN A 545 -21.25 -39.04 -0.60
N GLU A 546 -20.16 -39.51 -1.22
CA GLU A 546 -20.23 -40.62 -2.17
C GLU A 546 -20.75 -41.91 -1.51
N ILE A 547 -20.34 -42.21 -0.26
CA ILE A 547 -20.85 -43.36 0.49
C ILE A 547 -22.35 -43.23 0.72
N ASP A 548 -22.85 -42.04 1.10
CA ASP A 548 -24.29 -41.78 1.25
C ASP A 548 -25.04 -41.99 -0.08
N ASP A 549 -24.50 -41.48 -1.18
CA ASP A 549 -25.07 -41.67 -2.51
C ASP A 549 -25.10 -43.15 -2.90
N ILE A 550 -24.04 -43.91 -2.61
CA ILE A 550 -23.96 -45.36 -2.88
C ILE A 550 -24.97 -46.14 -2.02
N GLN A 551 -25.11 -45.80 -0.74
CA GLN A 551 -26.04 -46.46 0.20
C GLN A 551 -27.50 -46.35 -0.26
N LYS A 552 -27.84 -45.33 -1.05
CA LYS A 552 -29.19 -45.12 -1.61
C LYS A 552 -29.44 -45.86 -2.93
N LEU A 553 -28.40 -46.44 -3.54
CA LEU A 553 -28.55 -47.16 -4.81
C LEU A 553 -29.21 -48.52 -4.57
N ALA A 554 -30.25 -48.82 -5.36
CA ALA A 554 -30.87 -50.14 -5.36
C ALA A 554 -29.93 -51.25 -5.88
N LYS A 555 -28.99 -50.91 -6.78
CA LYS A 555 -28.03 -51.85 -7.37
C LYS A 555 -26.64 -51.19 -7.50
N PRO A 556 -25.83 -51.17 -6.44
CA PRO A 556 -24.45 -50.68 -6.51
C PRO A 556 -23.58 -51.58 -7.40
N THR A 557 -22.59 -50.99 -8.05
CA THR A 557 -21.55 -51.73 -8.80
C THR A 557 -20.57 -52.43 -7.85
N SER A 558 -19.82 -53.43 -8.33
CA SER A 558 -18.80 -54.13 -7.52
C SER A 558 -17.75 -53.18 -6.92
N LYS A 559 -17.36 -52.12 -7.63
CA LYS A 559 -16.44 -51.10 -7.12
C LYS A 559 -17.06 -50.32 -5.95
N GLN A 560 -18.34 -49.99 -6.05
CA GLN A 560 -19.08 -49.29 -4.99
C GLN A 560 -19.32 -50.19 -3.77
N ILE A 561 -19.62 -51.47 -3.97
CA ILE A 561 -19.73 -52.46 -2.89
C ILE A 561 -18.41 -52.56 -2.12
N LYS A 562 -17.28 -52.71 -2.83
CA LYS A 562 -15.94 -52.73 -2.20
C LYS A 562 -15.67 -51.46 -1.37
N LYS A 563 -16.14 -50.30 -1.83
CA LYS A 563 -16.02 -49.04 -1.07
C LYS A 563 -16.84 -49.07 0.22
N LEU A 564 -18.05 -49.62 0.21
CA LEU A 564 -18.85 -49.84 1.44
C LEU A 564 -18.20 -50.85 2.39
N GLU A 565 -17.61 -51.92 1.86
CA GLU A 565 -16.87 -52.91 2.65
C GLU A 565 -15.65 -52.28 3.35
N LEU A 566 -14.88 -51.47 2.63
CA LEU A 566 -13.75 -50.72 3.19
C LEU A 566 -14.21 -49.73 4.28
N PHE A 567 -15.30 -49.00 4.03
CA PHE A 567 -15.88 -48.10 5.02
C PHE A 567 -16.35 -48.84 6.27
N SER A 568 -16.94 -50.03 6.11
CA SER A 568 -17.36 -50.89 7.22
C SER A 568 -16.16 -51.44 7.97
N ARG A 569 -15.11 -51.85 7.26
CA ARG A 569 -13.85 -52.34 7.83
C ARG A 569 -13.12 -51.28 8.66
N LEU A 570 -13.14 -50.02 8.22
CA LEU A 570 -12.55 -48.89 8.93
C LEU A 570 -13.10 -48.71 10.36
N LYS A 571 -14.34 -49.16 10.57
CA LYS A 571 -15.10 -49.07 11.81
C LYS A 571 -14.96 -50.30 12.71
N THR A 572 -14.02 -51.19 12.39
CA THR A 572 -13.71 -52.37 13.20
C THR A 572 -12.38 -52.21 13.94
N ASP A 573 -12.06 -53.12 14.86
CA ASP A 573 -10.81 -53.07 15.60
C ASP A 573 -9.66 -53.57 14.71
N ILE A 574 -8.93 -52.62 14.14
CA ILE A 574 -7.85 -52.84 13.18
C ILE A 574 -6.65 -51.96 13.47
N SER A 575 -5.50 -52.37 12.92
CA SER A 575 -4.24 -51.65 13.10
C SER A 575 -4.26 -50.25 12.46
N GLU A 576 -3.43 -49.33 12.97
CA GLU A 576 -3.32 -47.98 12.42
C GLU A 576 -2.81 -47.96 10.97
N ILE A 577 -1.96 -48.93 10.58
CA ILE A 577 -1.49 -49.07 9.20
C ILE A 577 -2.62 -49.52 8.27
N GLU A 578 -3.45 -50.48 8.71
CA GLU A 578 -4.61 -50.94 7.93
C GLU A 578 -5.65 -49.82 7.78
N LYS A 579 -5.90 -49.04 8.84
CA LYS A 579 -6.74 -47.84 8.75
C LYS A 579 -6.18 -46.81 7.77
N PHE A 580 -4.85 -46.63 7.73
CA PHE A 580 -4.20 -45.72 6.78
C PHE A 580 -4.42 -46.19 5.34
N ASP A 581 -4.19 -47.47 5.08
CA ASP A 581 -4.39 -48.07 3.75
C ASP A 581 -5.86 -47.93 3.31
N ILE A 582 -6.81 -48.27 4.19
CA ILE A 582 -8.24 -48.10 3.95
C ILE A 582 -8.61 -46.64 3.67
N LEU A 583 -8.07 -45.69 4.43
CA LEU A 583 -8.34 -44.26 4.21
C LEU A 583 -7.86 -43.82 2.82
N MET A 584 -6.65 -44.21 2.41
CA MET A 584 -6.11 -43.86 1.09
C MET A 584 -6.95 -44.49 -0.03
N ASP A 585 -7.34 -45.75 0.12
CA ASP A 585 -8.19 -46.47 -0.84
C ASP A 585 -9.61 -45.89 -0.95
N LEU A 586 -10.21 -45.51 0.18
CA LEU A 586 -11.53 -44.88 0.21
C LEU A 586 -11.52 -43.56 -0.58
N ILE A 587 -10.53 -42.71 -0.32
CA ILE A 587 -10.40 -41.40 -0.95
C ILE A 587 -9.93 -41.53 -2.41
N GLY A 588 -9.19 -42.59 -2.76
CA GLY A 588 -8.60 -42.79 -4.08
C GLY A 588 -7.29 -42.01 -4.27
N LEU A 589 -6.51 -41.83 -3.20
CA LEU A 589 -5.23 -41.13 -3.25
C LEU A 589 -4.05 -42.09 -3.28
N GLU A 590 -3.06 -41.81 -4.15
CA GLU A 590 -1.81 -42.56 -4.21
C GLU A 590 -1.05 -42.52 -2.87
N PRO A 591 -0.79 -43.69 -2.24
CA PRO A 591 -0.38 -43.74 -0.84
C PRO A 591 1.10 -43.39 -0.63
N ASP A 592 2.00 -43.61 -1.59
CA ASP A 592 3.46 -43.60 -1.37
C ASP A 592 3.98 -42.41 -0.54
N ARG A 593 3.57 -41.20 -0.92
CA ARG A 593 3.99 -39.96 -0.26
C ARG A 593 3.34 -39.76 1.11
N TYR A 594 2.10 -40.21 1.32
CA TYR A 594 1.47 -40.17 2.63
C TYR A 594 2.01 -41.28 3.54
N ARG A 595 2.34 -42.45 2.98
CA ARG A 595 2.90 -43.60 3.69
C ARG A 595 4.21 -43.22 4.36
N ARG A 596 5.11 -42.56 3.62
CA ARG A 596 6.35 -42.04 4.20
C ARG A 596 6.08 -41.11 5.39
N ARG A 597 5.10 -40.22 5.31
CA ARG A 597 4.74 -39.32 6.42
C ARG A 597 4.17 -40.12 7.60
N PHE A 598 3.27 -41.05 7.33
CA PHE A 598 2.67 -41.92 8.33
C PHE A 598 3.75 -42.67 9.13
N GLU A 599 4.61 -43.41 8.45
CA GLU A 599 5.68 -44.23 9.07
C GLU A 599 6.61 -43.39 9.96
N HIS A 600 6.97 -42.19 9.52
CA HIS A 600 7.88 -41.33 10.26
C HIS A 600 7.18 -40.56 11.39
N ASN A 601 5.94 -40.13 11.20
CA ASN A 601 5.30 -39.17 12.10
C ASN A 601 4.38 -39.84 13.12
N ILE A 602 3.85 -41.05 12.85
CA ILE A 602 2.93 -41.74 13.78
C ILE A 602 3.57 -41.96 15.15
N LYS A 603 4.91 -42.10 15.20
CA LYS A 603 5.70 -42.21 16.44
C LYS A 603 5.59 -40.99 17.36
N PHE A 604 5.29 -39.80 16.83
CA PHE A 604 5.07 -38.59 17.62
C PHE A 604 3.75 -38.60 18.41
N PHE A 605 2.92 -39.62 18.22
CA PHE A 605 1.63 -39.79 18.91
C PHE A 605 1.62 -41.02 19.82
N GLY A 606 2.80 -41.61 20.10
CA GLY A 606 3.00 -42.66 21.09
C GLY A 606 3.21 -42.13 22.51
N ASN A 607 3.62 -43.01 23.43
CA ASN A 607 3.85 -42.68 24.84
C ASN A 607 4.79 -41.47 25.02
N GLY A 608 4.42 -40.53 25.88
CA GLY A 608 5.14 -39.28 26.11
C GLY A 608 4.72 -38.10 25.23
N SER A 609 3.88 -38.33 24.22
CA SER A 609 3.29 -37.23 23.43
C SER A 609 2.23 -36.47 24.22
N LYS A 610 2.19 -35.15 24.05
CA LYS A 610 1.14 -34.31 24.67
C LYS A 610 -0.26 -34.60 24.09
N LEU A 611 -0.34 -35.26 22.94
CA LEU A 611 -1.59 -35.68 22.29
C LEU A 611 -2.04 -37.10 22.67
N VAL A 612 -1.28 -37.80 23.53
CA VAL A 612 -1.67 -39.13 24.04
C VAL A 612 -3.05 -39.06 24.69
N GLY A 613 -3.89 -40.04 24.35
CA GLY A 613 -5.21 -40.20 24.94
C GLY A 613 -6.29 -39.23 24.44
N LYS A 614 -5.98 -38.35 23.47
CA LYS A 614 -6.96 -37.45 22.85
C LYS A 614 -7.63 -37.98 21.58
N PHE A 615 -7.13 -39.10 21.05
CA PHE A 615 -7.72 -39.80 19.90
C PHE A 615 -8.63 -40.95 20.34
N ALA A 616 -9.50 -41.43 19.44
CA ALA A 616 -10.31 -42.63 19.68
C ALA A 616 -9.45 -43.84 20.07
N LYS A 617 -9.87 -44.54 21.13
CA LYS A 617 -9.21 -45.79 21.59
C LYS A 617 -9.92 -47.05 21.09
N LYS A 618 -11.18 -46.92 20.68
CA LYS A 618 -12.02 -47.99 20.17
C LYS A 618 -12.61 -47.54 18.83
N PRO A 619 -12.98 -48.48 17.96
CA PRO A 619 -13.68 -48.15 16.74
C PRO A 619 -14.99 -47.40 17.04
N ILE A 620 -15.28 -46.40 16.24
CA ILE A 620 -16.46 -45.53 16.40
C ILE A 620 -17.49 -45.87 15.33
N VAL A 621 -18.70 -46.15 15.79
CA VAL A 621 -19.91 -46.34 14.97
C VAL A 621 -21.03 -45.57 15.67
N PHE A 622 -21.66 -44.64 14.96
CA PHE A 622 -22.87 -44.00 15.48
C PHE A 622 -24.04 -44.95 15.18
N LYS A 623 -25.04 -45.07 16.07
CA LYS A 623 -26.14 -46.04 15.89
C LYS A 623 -26.99 -45.69 14.67
N GLU A 624 -27.49 -46.72 13.98
CA GLU A 624 -28.59 -46.59 13.02
C GLU A 624 -29.92 -46.55 13.78
N THR A 625 -30.89 -45.81 13.25
CA THR A 625 -32.30 -46.14 13.49
C THR A 625 -32.55 -47.53 12.90
N PRO A 626 -33.15 -48.49 13.63
CA PRO A 626 -33.49 -49.77 13.03
C PRO A 626 -34.44 -49.52 11.85
N VAL A 627 -33.97 -49.78 10.63
CA VAL A 627 -34.85 -49.96 9.48
C VAL A 627 -35.64 -51.22 9.78
N ILE A 628 -36.96 -51.11 9.92
CA ILE A 628 -37.83 -52.28 9.87
C ILE A 628 -37.67 -52.87 8.47
N THR A 629 -36.81 -53.88 8.33
CA THR A 629 -36.73 -54.68 7.12
C THR A 629 -37.98 -55.54 7.06
N VAL A 630 -38.80 -55.33 6.03
CA VAL A 630 -39.87 -56.25 5.66
C VAL A 630 -39.19 -57.48 5.08
N GLU A 631 -38.70 -58.38 5.93
CA GLU A 631 -38.23 -59.70 5.50
C GLU A 631 -38.19 -60.69 6.68
N GLU A 632 -39.39 -61.01 7.18
CA GLU A 632 -39.75 -62.36 7.63
C GLU A 632 -41.20 -62.63 7.20
N PHE A 633 -41.43 -62.66 5.88
CA PHE A 633 -42.58 -63.33 5.28
C PHE A 633 -42.08 -64.48 4.39
N SER A 634 -41.41 -65.43 5.02
CA SER A 634 -41.38 -66.80 4.51
C SER A 634 -41.70 -67.73 5.66
N GLU A 635 -42.87 -68.37 5.55
CA GLU A 635 -43.32 -69.54 6.30
C GLU A 635 -43.71 -69.35 7.77
N VAL A 636 -44.89 -68.77 8.01
CA VAL A 636 -45.64 -69.08 9.24
C VAL A 636 -47.11 -69.36 8.93
N SER A 637 -47.58 -70.55 9.32
CA SER A 637 -48.94 -71.02 9.03
C SER A 637 -50.03 -70.12 9.64
N PRO A 638 -51.25 -70.08 9.05
CA PRO A 638 -52.32 -69.16 9.43
C PRO A 638 -52.76 -69.21 10.91
N LYS A 639 -52.40 -70.27 11.64
CA LYS A 639 -52.81 -70.49 13.03
C LYS A 639 -51.99 -69.69 14.05
N ASN A 640 -50.77 -69.27 13.71
CA ASN A 640 -49.89 -68.48 14.61
C ASN A 640 -50.05 -66.97 14.44
N ALA A 641 -50.60 -66.52 13.30
CA ALA A 641 -50.85 -65.10 13.04
C ALA A 641 -51.92 -64.51 13.99
N LEU A 642 -52.92 -65.29 14.40
CA LEU A 642 -53.94 -64.83 15.36
C LEU A 642 -53.36 -64.60 16.77
N LEU A 643 -52.45 -65.46 17.23
CA LEU A 643 -51.83 -65.37 18.55
C LEU A 643 -50.86 -64.17 18.67
N GLN A 644 -50.16 -63.82 17.58
CA GLN A 644 -49.26 -62.66 17.56
C GLN A 644 -50.01 -61.32 17.44
N ILE A 645 -51.15 -61.29 16.75
CA ILE A 645 -52.02 -60.09 16.70
C ILE A 645 -52.65 -59.83 18.08
N GLU A 646 -53.03 -60.88 18.82
CA GLU A 646 -53.54 -60.74 20.20
C GLU A 646 -52.45 -60.25 21.17
N ALA A 647 -51.20 -60.73 21.04
CA ALA A 647 -50.06 -60.28 21.85
C ALA A 647 -49.66 -58.81 21.55
N GLY A 648 -49.65 -58.42 20.27
CA GLY A 648 -49.38 -57.04 19.85
C GLY A 648 -50.45 -56.05 20.33
N ASN A 649 -51.72 -56.46 20.35
CA ASN A 649 -52.82 -55.67 20.89
C ASN A 649 -52.78 -55.55 22.43
N MET A 650 -52.26 -56.55 23.15
CA MET A 650 -52.01 -56.45 24.59
C MET A 650 -50.92 -55.43 24.93
N ILE A 651 -49.80 -55.43 24.21
CA ILE A 651 -48.67 -54.50 24.44
C ILE A 651 -49.07 -53.05 24.09
N ALA A 652 -49.82 -52.85 23.00
CA ALA A 652 -50.34 -51.53 22.63
C ALA A 652 -51.37 -50.98 23.64
N ASN A 653 -52.18 -51.86 24.27
CA ASN A 653 -53.11 -51.47 25.33
C ASN A 653 -52.40 -51.17 26.66
N GLU A 654 -51.29 -51.83 26.96
CA GLU A 654 -50.46 -51.56 28.14
C GLU A 654 -49.74 -50.21 28.04
N TYR A 655 -49.23 -49.87 26.84
CA TYR A 655 -48.67 -48.55 26.53
C TYR A 655 -49.71 -47.42 26.61
N ARG A 656 -50.96 -47.66 26.18
CA ARG A 656 -52.06 -46.68 26.31
C ARG A 656 -52.52 -46.49 27.75
N LYS A 657 -52.54 -47.54 28.59
CA LYS A 657 -52.86 -47.42 30.02
C LYS A 657 -51.80 -46.62 30.78
N ASN A 658 -50.50 -46.81 30.49
CA ASN A 658 -49.42 -46.10 31.17
C ASN A 658 -49.32 -44.61 30.81
N ARG A 659 -49.90 -44.18 29.68
CA ARG A 659 -49.94 -42.76 29.29
C ARG A 659 -51.08 -41.97 29.95
N ILE A 660 -52.14 -42.63 30.40
CA ILE A 660 -53.29 -41.99 31.07
C ILE A 660 -53.04 -41.79 32.57
N VAL A 661 -52.13 -42.55 33.19
CA VAL A 661 -51.79 -42.42 34.62
C VAL A 661 -50.80 -41.26 34.90
N LYS A 662 -50.11 -40.72 33.88
CA LYS A 662 -49.20 -39.56 34.04
C LYS A 662 -49.84 -38.19 33.74
N GLN A 663 -51.15 -38.14 33.49
CA GLN A 663 -51.90 -36.89 33.28
C GLN A 663 -53.14 -36.77 34.21
N ARG A 664 -53.07 -37.35 35.41
CA ARG A 664 -53.96 -36.98 36.53
C ARG A 664 -53.16 -36.67 37.78
#